data_AF-A0AAV7BVW8-F1
#
_entry.id   AF-A0AAV7BVW8-F1
#
_cell.length_a   1.000
_cell.length_b   1.000
_cell.length_c   1.000
_cell.angle_alpha   90.00
_cell.angle_beta   90.00
_cell.angle_gamma   90.00
#
_symmetry.space_group_name_H-M   'P 1'
#
loop_
_entity.id
_entity.type
_entity.pdbx_description
1 polymer ?
#
loop_
_entity_poly.entity_id
_entity_poly.type
_entity_poly.pdbx_seq_one_letter_code
_entity_poly.pdbx_strand_id
1 'polypeptide(L)'
;MTDGYQCFVGAAFYGRGRVVVEGHEAFLSKPELTTLTLNTISWLDSGRKGKIGVNKDLKDLAHILKTEGLSCIVSDLVPGLSVYCCTSYSDGEKEKIQQFVAEGGGLLVAGQSWYWSYSNSNAVSQYPGNKILNKFGISILPSTVERKLYKALDPQEAANTYHFLRALCPVLRDLTSGAELKLHLSSWLSQLRKDVASFLKLPVSPVIASLRQELSSLVQSCILPNVSETHPVKSCSKEALIMCLAHEVSCLDDPALCNIHCTDKDGVTVEIDATNHGDDAWRSTGLYLPGRKTAILVFPASAAGKGLQVQVGCHSDDLSSAEELCRAPVVVHRKNVDGEKVVISSIWGGLLYVIVKGRKSDLGTVPVTVYGAEPAPTFIKGQTNLSSWMDEIRKYPAPWAELITENIILTVPSDVIRSLDNPEALLSEWDTIMNAIADLAAVPKKFLRPERIVADVQISAGWMHAGYPIMCHLPSATPITGLQCMKKDGIWGPIHELGHNQQQRAWEFPPNTTEATCNLWSVYVHENVGIPRDKAHPSLKPAERDACIKLYLKNGAKLADWSVWTALETYLQLQEGFGWDPFKRLFSEFQTMSNVSTDNKNKMNLWAKKFSQAVNKNLTPFFQAWGWPIDEDVSQALSTLPPWEENPMKPFVGLK
;
A
#
# COMPACT_ATOMS: atom_id res chain seq x y z
N MET A 1 20.01 -15.28 11.38
CA MET A 1 19.36 -15.13 10.07
C MET A 1 18.25 -16.16 9.95
N THR A 2 17.26 -15.92 9.11
CA THR A 2 16.21 -16.88 8.77
C THR A 2 16.67 -17.84 7.67
N ASP A 3 15.87 -18.87 7.39
CA ASP A 3 16.08 -19.79 6.25
C ASP A 3 16.03 -19.05 4.89
N GLY A 4 15.32 -17.92 4.84
CA GLY A 4 15.28 -17.01 3.68
C GLY A 4 16.38 -15.94 3.68
N TYR A 5 17.46 -16.13 4.45
CA TYR A 5 18.61 -15.23 4.56
C TYR A 5 18.31 -13.83 5.13
N GLN A 6 17.19 -13.66 5.83
CA GLN A 6 16.83 -12.37 6.43
C GLN A 6 17.54 -12.17 7.78
N CYS A 7 18.09 -10.99 7.99
CA CYS A 7 18.78 -10.62 9.22
C CYS A 7 17.83 -9.89 10.19
N PHE A 8 17.82 -10.29 11.46
CA PHE A 8 17.03 -9.64 12.53
C PHE A 8 17.87 -9.24 13.76
N VAL A 9 19.17 -9.56 13.75
CA VAL A 9 20.18 -9.07 14.71
C VAL A 9 21.46 -8.78 13.94
N GLY A 10 21.99 -7.56 14.03
CA GLY A 10 23.24 -7.15 13.42
C GLY A 10 24.23 -6.61 14.45
N ALA A 11 25.53 -6.73 14.16
CA ALA A 11 26.57 -6.16 15.01
C ALA A 11 27.69 -5.56 14.15
N ALA A 12 28.32 -4.50 14.65
CA ALA A 12 29.42 -3.83 13.96
C ALA A 12 30.43 -3.26 14.96
N PHE A 13 31.66 -3.08 14.46
CA PHE A 13 32.66 -2.22 15.08
C PHE A 13 32.66 -0.88 14.38
N TYR A 14 32.77 0.21 15.14
CA TYR A 14 32.90 1.55 14.57
C TYR A 14 33.80 2.42 15.45
N GLY A 15 34.83 3.02 14.86
CA GLY A 15 35.89 3.68 15.62
C GLY A 15 36.51 2.72 16.62
N ARG A 16 36.47 3.07 17.91
CA ARG A 16 36.90 2.18 19.00
C ARG A 16 35.75 1.41 19.67
N GLY A 17 34.51 1.65 19.26
CA GLY A 17 33.31 1.13 19.90
C GLY A 17 32.68 -0.05 19.19
N ARG A 18 31.54 -0.47 19.75
CA ARG A 18 30.78 -1.66 19.34
C ARG A 18 29.30 -1.32 19.28
N VAL A 19 28.61 -1.89 18.30
CA VAL A 19 27.18 -1.67 18.09
C VAL A 19 26.49 -3.01 17.90
N VAL A 20 25.35 -3.20 18.56
CA VAL A 20 24.39 -4.28 18.29
C VAL A 20 23.03 -3.66 17.98
N VAL A 21 22.37 -4.20 16.95
CA VAL A 21 21.04 -3.79 16.52
C VAL A 21 20.11 -5.00 16.53
N GLU A 22 18.97 -4.88 17.19
CA GLU A 22 17.91 -5.89 17.20
C GLU A 22 16.67 -5.38 16.46
N GLY A 23 16.08 -6.23 15.60
CA GLY A 23 14.98 -5.83 14.71
C GLY A 23 13.63 -5.57 15.39
N HIS A 24 13.54 -5.67 16.72
CA HIS A 24 12.35 -5.35 17.50
C HIS A 24 12.69 -5.15 18.98
N GLU A 25 12.15 -4.13 19.64
CA GLU A 25 12.43 -3.83 21.05
C GLU A 25 11.94 -4.91 22.02
N ALA A 26 10.83 -5.58 21.69
CA ALA A 26 10.32 -6.74 22.43
C ALA A 26 11.31 -7.91 22.57
N PHE A 27 12.41 -7.97 21.81
CA PHE A 27 13.45 -8.99 22.03
C PHE A 27 14.22 -8.76 23.33
N LEU A 28 14.42 -7.49 23.71
CA LEU A 28 15.19 -7.10 24.89
C LEU A 28 14.53 -7.50 26.21
N SER A 29 13.23 -7.75 26.20
CA SER A 29 12.44 -8.12 27.39
C SER A 29 11.96 -9.57 27.41
N LYS A 30 12.32 -10.38 26.41
CA LYS A 30 11.92 -11.79 26.35
C LYS A 30 12.75 -12.65 27.31
N PRO A 31 12.12 -13.40 28.23
CA PRO A 31 12.84 -14.28 29.14
C PRO A 31 13.75 -15.29 28.44
N GLU A 32 13.33 -15.80 27.27
CA GLU A 32 14.09 -16.79 26.50
C GLU A 32 15.37 -16.20 25.88
N LEU A 33 15.47 -14.87 25.79
CA LEU A 33 16.61 -14.16 25.22
C LEU A 33 17.49 -13.47 26.27
N THR A 34 17.15 -13.55 27.56
CA THR A 34 17.90 -12.88 28.65
C THR A 34 19.40 -13.16 28.60
N THR A 35 19.80 -14.43 28.43
CA THR A 35 21.21 -14.81 28.34
C THR A 35 21.91 -14.13 27.16
N LEU A 36 21.24 -14.06 26.00
CA LEU A 36 21.79 -13.38 24.82
C LEU A 36 21.94 -11.88 25.09
N THR A 37 20.92 -11.25 25.67
CA THR A 37 20.94 -9.82 26.04
C THR A 37 22.10 -9.50 26.98
N LEU A 38 22.31 -10.30 28.04
CA LEU A 38 23.41 -10.09 28.98
C LEU A 38 24.79 -10.25 28.32
N ASN A 39 24.93 -11.26 27.46
CA ASN A 39 26.17 -11.46 26.69
C ASN A 39 26.43 -10.30 25.72
N THR A 40 25.38 -9.77 25.09
CA THR A 40 25.46 -8.58 24.24
C THR A 40 25.94 -7.36 25.03
N ILE A 41 25.38 -7.10 26.22
CA ILE A 41 25.81 -5.99 27.08
C ILE A 41 27.27 -6.15 27.50
N SER A 42 27.69 -7.36 27.91
CA SER A 42 29.08 -7.65 28.26
C SER A 42 30.03 -7.42 27.07
N TRP A 43 29.65 -7.88 25.88
CA TRP A 43 30.41 -7.65 24.66
C TRP A 43 30.50 -6.16 24.31
N LEU A 44 29.41 -5.40 24.44
CA LEU A 44 29.39 -3.94 24.21
C LEU A 44 30.24 -3.16 25.23
N ASP A 45 30.22 -3.57 26.51
CA ASP A 45 31.02 -2.96 27.56
C ASP A 45 32.52 -3.16 27.32
N SER A 46 32.91 -4.28 26.71
CA SER A 46 34.31 -4.60 26.40
C SER A 46 35.23 -4.54 27.62
N GLY A 47 34.70 -4.87 28.81
CA GLY A 47 35.45 -4.93 30.07
C GLY A 47 35.74 -3.58 30.72
N ARG A 48 35.11 -2.49 30.26
CA ARG A 48 35.22 -1.15 30.87
C ARG A 48 34.57 -1.06 32.23
N LYS A 49 33.58 -1.92 32.52
CA LYS A 49 32.83 -1.98 33.78
C LYS A 49 32.24 -0.62 34.17
N GLY A 50 31.83 0.17 33.17
CA GLY A 50 31.15 1.44 33.38
C GLY A 50 29.66 1.25 33.67
N LYS A 51 28.94 2.37 33.87
CA LYS A 51 27.48 2.33 34.02
C LYS A 51 26.80 2.08 32.68
N ILE A 52 25.72 1.31 32.71
CA ILE A 52 24.85 1.08 31.56
C ILE A 52 23.72 2.11 31.58
N GLY A 53 23.60 2.93 30.54
CA GLY A 53 22.46 3.82 30.36
C GLY A 53 21.36 3.11 29.59
N VAL A 54 20.12 3.18 30.06
CA VAL A 54 18.94 2.62 29.39
C VAL A 54 17.94 3.72 29.14
N ASN A 55 17.56 3.92 27.88
CA ASN A 55 16.55 4.90 27.51
C ASN A 55 15.22 4.59 28.23
N LYS A 56 14.46 5.64 28.57
CA LYS A 56 13.18 5.55 29.29
C LYS A 56 12.12 4.68 28.60
N ASP A 57 12.23 4.47 27.30
CA ASP A 57 11.31 3.67 26.50
C ASP A 57 11.60 2.15 26.63
N LEU A 58 12.73 1.77 27.25
CA LEU A 58 13.17 0.38 27.47
C LEU A 58 13.13 -0.02 28.95
N LYS A 59 12.02 0.27 29.64
CA LYS A 59 11.87 0.05 31.09
C LYS A 59 12.04 -1.43 31.48
N ASP A 60 11.53 -2.33 30.66
CA ASP A 60 11.61 -3.78 30.92
C ASP A 60 13.06 -4.28 30.88
N LEU A 61 13.87 -3.78 29.94
CA LEU A 61 15.31 -4.07 29.90
C LEU A 61 15.99 -3.53 31.16
N ALA A 62 15.68 -2.30 31.58
CA ALA A 62 16.24 -1.74 32.80
C ALA A 62 15.89 -2.57 34.04
N HIS A 63 14.69 -3.16 34.09
CA HIS A 63 14.29 -4.06 35.16
C HIS A 63 15.12 -5.36 35.14
N ILE A 64 15.25 -6.01 33.97
CA ILE A 64 16.06 -7.23 33.81
C ILE A 64 17.51 -6.99 34.24
N LEU A 65 18.14 -5.92 33.76
CA LEU A 65 19.54 -5.63 34.11
C LEU A 65 19.74 -5.42 35.63
N LYS A 66 18.78 -4.79 36.31
CA LYS A 66 18.83 -4.63 37.78
C LYS A 66 18.66 -5.94 38.51
N THR A 67 17.72 -6.78 38.07
CA THR A 67 17.49 -8.13 38.64
C THR A 67 18.74 -9.01 38.51
N GLU A 68 19.47 -8.87 37.39
CA GLU A 68 20.73 -9.57 37.12
C GLU A 68 21.96 -8.89 37.75
N GLY A 69 21.77 -7.87 38.59
CA GLY A 69 22.83 -7.23 39.37
C GLY A 69 23.76 -6.29 38.57
N LEU A 70 23.39 -5.89 37.36
CA LEU A 70 24.18 -4.95 36.55
C LEU A 70 23.91 -3.50 36.94
N SER A 71 24.97 -2.68 36.99
CA SER A 71 24.86 -1.25 37.32
C SER A 71 24.31 -0.46 36.15
N CYS A 72 22.99 -0.19 36.16
CA CYS A 72 22.32 0.59 35.14
C CYS A 72 21.57 1.82 35.68
N ILE A 73 21.42 2.83 34.82
CA ILE A 73 20.62 4.04 35.07
C ILE A 73 19.62 4.22 33.93
N VAL A 74 18.43 4.72 34.24
CA VAL A 74 17.44 5.10 33.21
C VAL A 74 17.67 6.57 32.87
N SER A 75 18.16 6.85 31.67
CA SER A 75 18.48 8.22 31.23
C SER A 75 18.59 8.29 29.71
N ASP A 76 18.57 9.52 29.19
CA ASP A 76 19.14 9.83 27.87
C ASP A 76 20.68 9.60 27.90
N LEU A 77 21.37 9.80 26.76
CA LEU A 77 22.81 9.59 26.71
C LEU A 77 23.56 10.67 27.52
N VAL A 78 24.15 10.24 28.64
CA VAL A 78 24.93 11.09 29.56
C VAL A 78 26.41 10.70 29.60
N PRO A 79 27.33 11.60 29.99
CA PRO A 79 28.76 11.28 30.12
C PRO A 79 29.04 10.15 31.12
N GLY A 80 30.09 9.36 30.86
CA GLY A 80 30.60 8.32 31.78
C GLY A 80 29.93 6.94 31.64
N LEU A 81 29.00 6.77 30.71
CA LEU A 81 28.44 5.46 30.37
C LEU A 81 29.46 4.60 29.62
N SER A 82 29.44 3.29 29.83
CA SER A 82 30.18 2.34 28.99
C SER A 82 29.30 1.75 27.89
N VAL A 83 28.03 1.52 28.20
CA VAL A 83 27.01 1.02 27.27
C VAL A 83 25.78 1.92 27.32
N TYR A 84 25.18 2.20 26.17
CA TYR A 84 23.90 2.89 26.04
C TYR A 84 22.91 2.02 25.26
N CYS A 85 21.72 1.82 25.82
CA CYS A 85 20.64 1.04 25.24
C CYS A 85 19.47 1.96 24.89
N CYS A 86 19.04 2.01 23.63
CA CYS A 86 17.93 2.85 23.19
C CYS A 86 17.07 2.21 22.10
N THR A 87 15.91 2.82 21.85
CA THR A 87 15.06 2.44 20.72
C THR A 87 15.59 3.06 19.42
N SER A 88 15.15 2.55 18.27
CA SER A 88 15.48 3.10 16.96
C SER A 88 14.48 4.17 16.47
N TYR A 89 13.56 4.62 17.31
CA TYR A 89 12.43 5.48 16.92
C TYR A 89 12.72 6.98 16.93
N SER A 90 13.91 7.40 17.40
CA SER A 90 14.32 8.80 17.49
C SER A 90 15.75 9.00 16.98
N ASP A 91 15.99 10.12 16.31
CA ASP A 91 17.29 10.60 15.87
C ASP A 91 17.76 11.83 16.68
N GLY A 92 17.05 12.22 17.75
CA GLY A 92 17.33 13.43 18.52
C GLY A 92 18.69 13.46 19.23
N GLU A 93 19.32 12.29 19.46
CA GLU A 93 20.65 12.17 20.06
C GLU A 93 21.72 11.68 19.07
N LYS A 94 21.43 11.74 17.77
CA LYS A 94 22.26 11.15 16.71
C LYS A 94 23.74 11.51 16.83
N GLU A 95 24.08 12.78 16.89
CA GLU A 95 25.47 13.23 16.92
C GLU A 95 26.20 12.73 18.18
N LYS A 96 25.52 12.76 19.34
CA LYS A 96 26.06 12.27 20.61
C LYS A 96 26.30 10.76 20.57
N ILE A 97 25.33 10.00 20.07
CA ILE A 97 25.44 8.54 19.95
C ILE A 97 26.58 8.16 19.01
N GLN A 98 26.68 8.83 17.86
CA GLN A 98 27.76 8.59 16.90
C GLN A 98 29.14 8.89 17.47
N GLN A 99 29.28 9.99 18.22
CA GLN A 99 30.52 10.33 18.91
C GLN A 99 30.85 9.32 20.01
N PHE A 100 29.88 8.99 20.86
CA PHE A 100 30.02 8.03 21.95
C PHE A 100 30.58 6.69 21.46
N VAL A 101 29.99 6.12 20.40
CA VAL A 101 30.46 4.87 19.79
C VAL A 101 31.86 5.06 19.20
N ALA A 102 32.11 6.14 18.44
CA ALA A 102 33.43 6.38 17.84
C ALA A 102 34.56 6.41 18.89
N GLU A 103 34.29 7.00 20.06
CA GLU A 103 35.24 7.14 21.15
C GLU A 103 35.47 5.85 21.95
N GLY A 104 34.62 4.85 21.77
CA GLY A 104 34.75 3.53 22.37
C GLY A 104 33.44 2.95 22.86
N GLY A 105 32.40 3.75 23.06
CA GLY A 105 31.10 3.39 23.63
C GLY A 105 30.46 2.14 23.02
N GLY A 106 29.74 1.38 23.86
CA GLY A 106 28.91 0.26 23.42
C GLY A 106 27.47 0.71 23.18
N LEU A 107 26.90 0.45 22.00
CA LEU A 107 25.52 0.82 21.67
C LEU A 107 24.66 -0.41 21.43
N LEU A 108 23.54 -0.52 22.15
CA LEU A 108 22.46 -1.47 21.87
C LEU A 108 21.23 -0.71 21.38
N VAL A 109 20.83 -0.94 20.14
CA VAL A 109 19.65 -0.32 19.54
C VAL A 109 18.63 -1.39 19.21
N ALA A 110 17.36 -1.18 19.54
CA ALA A 110 16.30 -2.08 19.13
C ALA A 110 15.09 -1.34 18.55
N GLY A 111 14.45 -1.95 17.56
CA GLY A 111 13.17 -1.49 17.01
C GLY A 111 13.03 -1.83 15.53
N GLN A 112 11.93 -1.36 14.95
CA GLN A 112 11.52 -1.73 13.60
C GLN A 112 11.11 -0.53 12.76
N SER A 113 11.28 -0.63 11.44
CA SER A 113 10.88 0.43 10.51
C SER A 113 9.64 0.08 9.66
N TRP A 114 9.08 -1.12 9.79
CA TRP A 114 7.95 -1.58 8.96
C TRP A 114 6.72 -0.68 9.16
N TYR A 115 6.40 -0.34 10.41
CA TYR A 115 5.25 0.51 10.72
C TYR A 115 5.48 1.94 10.25
N TRP A 116 6.68 2.47 10.49
CA TRP A 116 7.06 3.81 10.04
C TRP A 116 6.94 3.95 8.51
N SER A 117 7.22 2.87 7.78
CA SER A 117 7.20 2.82 6.32
C SER A 117 5.79 2.81 5.72
N TYR A 118 4.73 2.65 6.53
CA TYR A 118 3.36 2.84 6.05
C TYR A 118 3.06 4.29 5.67
N SER A 119 3.67 5.23 6.36
CA SER A 119 3.40 6.67 6.17
C SER A 119 4.56 7.43 5.54
N ASN A 120 5.71 6.78 5.37
CA ASN A 120 6.93 7.43 4.93
C ASN A 120 7.68 6.55 3.93
N SER A 121 8.33 7.17 2.96
CA SER A 121 9.17 6.49 1.97
C SER A 121 10.63 6.43 2.41
N ASN A 122 11.37 5.47 1.84
CA ASN A 122 12.82 5.37 1.96
C ASN A 122 13.33 5.23 3.41
N ALA A 123 12.84 4.21 4.13
CA ALA A 123 13.27 3.92 5.50
C ALA A 123 14.79 3.76 5.63
N VAL A 124 15.47 3.21 4.62
CA VAL A 124 16.92 3.01 4.62
C VAL A 124 17.69 4.31 4.90
N SER A 125 17.25 5.46 4.37
CA SER A 125 17.92 6.75 4.60
C SER A 125 17.19 7.67 5.59
N GLN A 126 15.86 7.57 5.68
CA GLN A 126 15.02 8.56 6.38
C GLN A 126 14.50 8.09 7.74
N TYR A 127 14.46 6.78 8.00
CA TYR A 127 14.03 6.26 9.30
C TYR A 127 14.94 6.81 10.41
N PRO A 128 14.40 7.35 11.53
CA PRO A 128 15.20 8.00 12.57
C PRO A 128 16.41 7.17 13.04
N GLY A 129 16.19 5.90 13.37
CA GLY A 129 17.28 5.00 13.78
C GLY A 129 18.34 4.82 12.70
N ASN A 130 17.97 4.77 11.41
CA ASN A 130 18.93 4.62 10.33
C ASN A 130 19.80 5.86 10.12
N LYS A 131 19.32 7.06 10.45
CA LYS A 131 20.16 8.27 10.45
C LYS A 131 21.32 8.16 11.44
N ILE A 132 21.16 7.36 12.50
CA ILE A 132 22.23 7.00 13.44
C ILE A 132 23.06 5.84 12.86
N LEU A 133 22.39 4.72 12.57
CA LEU A 133 23.00 3.42 12.28
C LEU A 133 23.74 3.35 10.95
N ASN A 134 23.34 4.11 9.93
CA ASN A 134 23.98 4.08 8.60
C ASN A 134 25.47 4.42 8.69
N LYS A 135 25.88 5.28 9.65
CA LYS A 135 27.29 5.61 9.89
C LYS A 135 28.10 4.43 10.40
N PHE A 136 27.44 3.47 11.05
CA PHE A 136 28.03 2.25 11.58
C PHE A 136 27.97 1.08 10.60
N GLY A 137 27.45 1.29 9.38
CA GLY A 137 27.30 0.25 8.36
C GLY A 137 26.15 -0.72 8.60
N ILE A 138 25.16 -0.35 9.42
CA ILE A 138 23.95 -1.14 9.67
C ILE A 138 22.71 -0.31 9.33
N SER A 139 21.69 -0.93 8.75
CA SER A 139 20.39 -0.30 8.51
C SER A 139 19.26 -1.28 8.85
N ILE A 140 18.18 -0.76 9.41
CA ILE A 140 16.92 -1.47 9.63
C ILE A 140 16.06 -1.30 8.37
N LEU A 141 15.70 -2.42 7.75
CA LEU A 141 14.85 -2.44 6.56
C LEU A 141 13.35 -2.39 6.93
N PRO A 142 12.46 -1.98 6.01
CA PRO A 142 11.01 -1.99 6.24
C PRO A 142 10.42 -3.40 6.24
N SER A 143 11.16 -4.40 5.77
CA SER A 143 10.73 -5.78 5.64
C SER A 143 10.51 -6.44 7.00
N THR A 144 9.49 -7.29 7.09
CA THR A 144 9.20 -8.10 8.28
C THR A 144 9.75 -9.52 8.13
N VAL A 145 9.86 -10.18 9.28
CA VAL A 145 10.27 -11.59 9.40
C VAL A 145 9.18 -12.33 10.17
N GLU A 146 8.89 -13.57 9.75
CA GLU A 146 7.89 -14.40 10.42
C GLU A 146 8.27 -14.67 11.89
N ARG A 147 7.28 -14.62 12.78
CA ARG A 147 7.47 -14.90 14.20
C ARG A 147 7.57 -16.42 14.44
N LYS A 148 8.78 -16.96 14.40
CA LYS A 148 9.08 -18.35 14.76
C LYS A 148 10.49 -18.50 15.37
N LEU A 149 10.84 -19.72 15.77
CA LEU A 149 12.18 -20.06 16.23
C LEU A 149 13.10 -20.30 15.05
N TYR A 150 14.28 -19.68 15.08
CA TYR A 150 15.31 -19.83 14.07
C TYR A 150 16.56 -20.44 14.70
N LYS A 151 17.17 -21.42 14.03
CA LYS A 151 18.47 -21.94 14.45
C LYS A 151 19.57 -20.92 14.14
N ALA A 152 20.52 -20.77 15.06
CA ALA A 152 21.73 -20.01 14.76
C ALA A 152 22.52 -20.74 13.66
N LEU A 153 23.09 -19.96 12.74
CA LEU A 153 23.94 -20.50 11.68
C LEU A 153 25.24 -21.05 12.27
N ASP A 154 25.67 -22.21 11.77
CA ASP A 154 27.02 -22.70 12.02
C ASP A 154 28.03 -21.72 11.39
N PRO A 155 29.01 -21.19 12.15
CA PRO A 155 30.06 -20.34 11.60
C PRO A 155 30.80 -20.93 10.40
N GLN A 156 30.92 -22.27 10.31
CA GLN A 156 31.55 -22.95 9.18
C GLN A 156 30.69 -22.92 7.92
N GLU A 157 29.37 -22.95 8.08
CA GLU A 157 28.40 -22.89 6.97
C GLU A 157 28.19 -21.46 6.45
N ALA A 158 28.50 -20.43 7.25
CA ALA A 158 28.34 -19.02 6.88
C ALA A 158 29.13 -18.62 5.61
N ALA A 159 30.22 -19.33 5.30
CA ALA A 159 30.97 -19.12 4.07
C ALA A 159 30.21 -19.57 2.81
N ASN A 160 29.19 -20.43 2.93
CA ASN A 160 28.40 -20.93 1.82
C ASN A 160 26.99 -20.33 1.76
N THR A 161 26.64 -19.44 2.70
CA THR A 161 25.35 -18.75 2.70
C THR A 161 25.37 -17.47 1.87
N TYR A 162 24.15 -17.01 1.53
CA TYR A 162 23.95 -15.78 0.81
C TYR A 162 24.64 -14.59 1.51
N HIS A 163 25.31 -13.77 0.70
CA HIS A 163 25.86 -12.49 1.12
C HIS A 163 25.84 -11.55 -0.07
N PHE A 164 25.28 -10.37 0.12
CA PHE A 164 25.00 -9.41 -0.94
C PHE A 164 26.17 -9.21 -1.92
N LEU A 165 27.35 -8.81 -1.46
CA LEU A 165 28.50 -8.55 -2.35
C LEU A 165 29.04 -9.82 -3.02
N ARG A 166 28.91 -10.99 -2.38
CA ARG A 166 29.38 -12.26 -2.95
C ARG A 166 28.43 -12.77 -4.03
N ALA A 167 27.14 -12.42 -3.93
CA ALA A 167 26.15 -12.66 -4.97
C ALA A 167 26.26 -11.61 -6.09
N LEU A 168 26.41 -10.34 -5.75
CA LEU A 168 26.40 -9.23 -6.71
C LEU A 168 27.57 -9.29 -7.69
N CYS A 169 28.82 -9.36 -7.21
CA CYS A 169 29.99 -9.23 -8.09
C CYS A 169 30.07 -10.30 -9.21
N PRO A 170 29.84 -11.60 -8.94
CA PRO A 170 29.77 -12.60 -10.01
C PRO A 170 28.64 -12.33 -11.00
N VAL A 171 27.45 -11.97 -10.50
CA VAL A 171 26.28 -11.67 -11.35
C VAL A 171 26.58 -10.48 -12.27
N LEU A 172 27.19 -9.41 -11.77
CA LEU A 172 27.56 -8.26 -12.60
C LEU A 172 28.55 -8.63 -13.71
N ARG A 173 29.56 -9.47 -13.40
CA ARG A 173 30.51 -9.97 -14.42
C ARG A 173 29.84 -10.84 -15.47
N ASP A 174 28.95 -11.74 -15.04
CA ASP A 174 28.24 -12.64 -15.95
C ASP A 174 27.28 -11.85 -16.86
N LEU A 175 26.57 -10.86 -16.31
CA LEU A 175 25.72 -9.93 -17.08
C LEU A 175 26.51 -9.11 -18.11
N THR A 176 27.69 -8.60 -17.72
CA THR A 176 28.54 -7.78 -18.62
C THR A 176 29.15 -8.61 -19.75
N SER A 177 29.49 -9.87 -19.47
CA SER A 177 30.07 -10.79 -20.47
C SER A 177 29.05 -11.53 -21.32
N GLY A 178 27.75 -11.41 -21.00
CA GLY A 178 26.67 -12.16 -21.65
C GLY A 178 26.63 -13.66 -21.31
N ALA A 179 27.39 -14.08 -20.29
CA ALA A 179 27.44 -15.47 -19.85
C ALA A 179 26.12 -15.91 -19.17
N GLU A 180 25.83 -17.21 -19.20
CA GLU A 180 24.76 -17.76 -18.39
C GLU A 180 25.10 -17.70 -16.90
N LEU A 181 24.11 -17.34 -16.08
CA LEU A 181 24.27 -17.31 -14.64
C LEU A 181 24.45 -18.72 -14.09
N LYS A 182 25.44 -18.87 -13.20
CA LYS A 182 25.67 -20.14 -12.51
C LYS A 182 24.46 -20.54 -11.64
N LEU A 183 24.13 -21.83 -11.62
CA LEU A 183 22.99 -22.42 -10.88
C LEU A 183 22.91 -22.05 -9.38
N HIS A 184 24.04 -21.85 -8.70
CA HIS A 184 24.03 -21.44 -7.29
C HIS A 184 23.70 -19.96 -7.11
N LEU A 185 23.92 -19.11 -8.13
CA LEU A 185 23.54 -17.70 -8.10
C LEU A 185 22.04 -17.55 -8.36
N SER A 186 21.43 -18.42 -9.16
CA SER A 186 20.01 -18.34 -9.47
C SER A 186 19.11 -18.50 -8.23
N SER A 187 19.53 -19.30 -7.24
CA SER A 187 18.80 -19.42 -5.97
C SER A 187 18.86 -18.15 -5.10
N TRP A 188 19.82 -17.25 -5.37
CA TRP A 188 20.00 -15.99 -4.65
C TRP A 188 19.37 -14.78 -5.33
N LEU A 189 18.96 -14.89 -6.61
CA LEU A 189 18.52 -13.74 -7.41
C LEU A 189 17.34 -12.97 -6.79
N SER A 190 16.37 -13.68 -6.19
CA SER A 190 15.21 -13.02 -5.56
C SER A 190 15.63 -12.15 -4.37
N GLN A 191 16.54 -12.65 -3.52
CA GLN A 191 17.08 -11.88 -2.39
C GLN A 191 18.03 -10.78 -2.85
N LEU A 192 18.90 -11.08 -3.83
CA LEU A 192 19.82 -10.11 -4.42
C LEU A 192 19.07 -8.90 -4.98
N ARG A 193 17.98 -9.12 -5.70
CA ARG A 193 17.12 -8.05 -6.24
C ARG A 193 16.60 -7.11 -5.13
N LYS A 194 16.09 -7.68 -4.03
CA LYS A 194 15.58 -6.91 -2.87
C LYS A 194 16.69 -6.11 -2.19
N ASP A 195 17.86 -6.71 -2.06
CA ASP A 195 19.00 -6.08 -1.41
C ASP A 195 19.64 -4.99 -2.28
N VAL A 196 19.68 -5.16 -3.61
CA VAL A 196 20.14 -4.09 -4.51
C VAL A 196 19.22 -2.87 -4.42
N ALA A 197 17.89 -3.08 -4.44
CA ALA A 197 16.92 -2.01 -4.27
C ALA A 197 17.09 -1.25 -2.94
N SER A 198 17.47 -1.95 -1.87
CA SER A 198 17.76 -1.35 -0.58
C SER A 198 19.11 -0.64 -0.56
N PHE A 199 20.15 -1.24 -1.16
CA PHE A 199 21.50 -0.70 -1.25
C PHE A 199 21.55 0.62 -2.03
N LEU A 200 20.83 0.71 -3.15
CA LEU A 200 20.73 1.92 -3.97
C LEU A 200 20.04 3.08 -3.26
N LYS A 201 19.39 2.84 -2.11
CA LYS A 201 18.74 3.86 -1.27
C LYS A 201 19.60 4.32 -0.08
N LEU A 202 20.78 3.73 0.14
CA LEU A 202 21.69 4.13 1.22
C LEU A 202 22.20 5.58 1.05
N PRO A 203 22.62 6.26 2.13
CA PRO A 203 23.36 7.52 2.00
C PRO A 203 24.66 7.33 1.19
N VAL A 204 25.04 8.33 0.39
CA VAL A 204 26.24 8.23 -0.45
C VAL A 204 27.51 8.23 0.43
N SER A 205 28.37 7.24 0.19
CA SER A 205 29.76 7.16 0.65
C SER A 205 30.66 6.88 -0.56
N PRO A 206 31.99 7.05 -0.50
CA PRO A 206 32.86 6.78 -1.65
C PRO A 206 32.69 5.37 -2.25
N VAL A 207 32.52 4.35 -1.39
CA VAL A 207 32.30 2.96 -1.83
C VAL A 207 30.92 2.80 -2.47
N ILE A 208 29.88 3.38 -1.87
CA ILE A 208 28.51 3.32 -2.40
C ILE A 208 28.43 4.08 -3.73
N ALA A 209 29.09 5.24 -3.85
CA ALA A 209 29.16 6.03 -5.07
C ALA A 209 29.82 5.23 -6.21
N SER A 210 30.96 4.59 -5.94
CA SER A 210 31.67 3.75 -6.92
C SER A 210 30.79 2.59 -7.42
N LEU A 211 30.16 1.85 -6.50
CA LEU A 211 29.27 0.75 -6.87
C LEU A 211 28.03 1.23 -7.63
N ARG A 212 27.45 2.39 -7.26
CA ARG A 212 26.35 3.00 -8.01
C ARG A 212 26.74 3.34 -9.43
N GLN A 213 27.94 3.88 -9.62
CA GLN A 213 28.46 4.23 -10.93
C GLN A 213 28.64 2.97 -11.80
N GLU A 214 29.17 1.89 -11.23
CA GLU A 214 29.30 0.59 -11.92
C GLU A 214 27.95 0.01 -12.32
N LEU A 215 26.98 0.00 -11.39
CA LEU A 215 25.61 -0.45 -11.67
C LEU A 215 24.92 0.41 -12.73
N SER A 216 25.16 1.73 -12.72
CA SER A 216 24.60 2.67 -13.69
C SER A 216 25.18 2.43 -15.09
N SER A 217 26.50 2.23 -15.17
CA SER A 217 27.18 1.86 -16.42
C SER A 217 26.65 0.54 -16.98
N LEU A 218 26.44 -0.46 -16.11
CA LEU A 218 25.84 -1.74 -16.50
C LEU A 218 24.44 -1.53 -17.10
N VAL A 219 23.55 -0.82 -16.40
CA VAL A 219 22.18 -0.53 -16.88
C VAL A 219 22.19 0.21 -18.22
N GLN A 220 23.12 1.14 -18.44
CA GLN A 220 23.27 1.85 -19.71
C GLN A 220 23.73 0.93 -20.86
N SER A 221 24.53 -0.08 -20.56
CA SER A 221 25.04 -1.04 -21.54
C SER A 221 24.10 -2.22 -21.83
N CYS A 222 23.19 -2.54 -20.89
CA CYS A 222 22.27 -3.67 -21.02
C CYS A 222 21.04 -3.31 -21.85
N ILE A 223 20.62 -4.26 -22.71
CA ILE A 223 19.31 -4.23 -23.35
C ILE A 223 18.26 -4.57 -22.28
N LEU A 224 17.20 -3.75 -22.18
CA LEU A 224 16.10 -4.06 -21.27
C LEU A 224 15.33 -5.27 -21.78
N PRO A 225 14.99 -6.24 -20.90
CA PRO A 225 14.16 -7.37 -21.28
C PRO A 225 12.82 -6.93 -21.86
N ASN A 226 12.40 -7.56 -22.96
CA ASN A 226 11.07 -7.37 -23.52
C ASN A 226 10.09 -8.30 -22.80
N VAL A 227 9.41 -7.78 -21.78
CA VAL A 227 8.47 -8.54 -20.94
C VAL A 227 7.05 -8.13 -21.27
N SER A 228 6.16 -9.12 -21.37
CA SER A 228 4.73 -8.90 -21.62
C SER A 228 3.91 -10.05 -21.05
N GLU A 229 2.57 -9.94 -21.09
CA GLU A 229 1.67 -11.04 -20.73
C GLU A 229 1.92 -12.32 -21.55
N THR A 230 2.28 -12.18 -22.83
CA THR A 230 2.58 -13.32 -23.72
C THR A 230 4.00 -13.85 -23.56
N HIS A 231 4.89 -13.08 -22.93
CA HIS A 231 6.29 -13.42 -22.70
C HIS A 231 6.70 -13.04 -21.28
N PRO A 232 6.13 -13.70 -20.25
CA PRO A 232 6.47 -13.43 -18.86
C PRO A 232 7.87 -13.94 -18.52
N VAL A 233 8.47 -13.37 -17.48
CA VAL A 233 9.78 -13.82 -16.96
C VAL A 233 9.65 -14.24 -15.50
N LYS A 234 10.38 -15.27 -15.10
CA LYS A 234 10.41 -15.71 -13.70
C LYS A 234 11.03 -14.62 -12.82
N SER A 235 10.51 -14.41 -11.62
CA SER A 235 11.05 -13.41 -10.69
C SER A 235 12.47 -13.71 -10.21
N CYS A 236 12.90 -14.97 -10.30
CA CYS A 236 14.27 -15.43 -10.06
C CYS A 236 15.14 -15.47 -11.33
N SER A 237 14.80 -14.73 -12.39
CA SER A 237 15.57 -14.67 -13.64
C SER A 237 16.58 -13.51 -13.68
N LYS A 238 17.52 -13.56 -14.63
CA LYS A 238 18.43 -12.44 -14.90
C LYS A 238 17.68 -11.22 -15.43
N GLU A 239 16.63 -11.43 -16.22
CA GLU A 239 15.76 -10.40 -16.77
C GLU A 239 15.07 -9.62 -15.66
N ALA A 240 14.51 -10.32 -14.66
CA ALA A 240 13.89 -9.69 -13.51
C ALA A 240 14.88 -8.83 -12.70
N LEU A 241 16.13 -9.27 -12.57
CA LEU A 241 17.18 -8.49 -11.93
C LEU A 241 17.54 -7.24 -12.75
N ILE A 242 17.70 -7.35 -14.08
CA ILE A 242 17.99 -6.22 -14.97
C ILE A 242 16.88 -5.17 -14.89
N MET A 243 15.61 -5.57 -14.91
CA MET A 243 14.49 -4.64 -14.78
C MET A 243 14.51 -3.90 -13.43
N CYS A 244 14.79 -4.60 -12.33
CA CYS A 244 14.90 -3.97 -11.01
C CYS A 244 16.08 -3.00 -10.93
N LEU A 245 17.25 -3.41 -11.44
CA LEU A 245 18.43 -2.56 -11.53
C LEU A 245 18.14 -1.29 -12.33
N ALA A 246 17.54 -1.44 -13.50
CA ALA A 246 17.23 -0.32 -14.38
C ALA A 246 16.27 0.68 -13.74
N HIS A 247 15.25 0.18 -13.04
CA HIS A 247 14.33 1.02 -12.27
C HIS A 247 15.07 1.80 -11.19
N GLU A 248 15.77 1.11 -10.29
CA GLU A 248 16.41 1.74 -9.13
C GLU A 248 17.53 2.71 -9.53
N VAL A 249 18.33 2.39 -10.56
CA VAL A 249 19.33 3.31 -11.13
C VAL A 249 18.66 4.56 -11.68
N SER A 250 17.54 4.43 -12.40
CA SER A 250 16.81 5.59 -12.93
C SER A 250 16.20 6.49 -11.84
N CYS A 251 16.03 5.95 -10.63
CA CYS A 251 15.50 6.68 -9.49
C CYS A 251 16.59 7.45 -8.72
N LEU A 252 17.88 7.22 -8.99
CA LEU A 252 18.96 7.91 -8.30
C LEU A 252 18.95 9.42 -8.57
N ASP A 253 19.14 10.20 -7.50
CA ASP A 253 19.46 11.63 -7.58
C ASP A 253 20.91 11.80 -8.03
N ASP A 254 21.18 11.73 -9.34
CA ASP A 254 22.50 12.03 -9.89
C ASP A 254 22.56 13.47 -10.44
N PRO A 255 23.29 14.39 -9.78
CA PRO A 255 23.50 15.75 -10.26
C PRO A 255 24.12 15.81 -11.66
N ALA A 256 24.88 14.80 -12.09
CA ALA A 256 25.49 14.75 -13.42
C ALA A 256 24.45 14.54 -14.54
N LEU A 257 23.36 13.82 -14.26
CA LEU A 257 22.20 13.69 -15.15
C LEU A 257 21.27 14.93 -15.10
N CYS A 258 21.34 15.73 -14.03
CA CYS A 258 20.60 16.98 -13.90
C CYS A 258 21.11 18.12 -14.82
N ASN A 259 22.25 17.95 -15.48
CA ASN A 259 22.82 18.91 -16.43
C ASN A 259 22.26 18.77 -17.87
N ILE A 260 21.21 17.97 -18.07
CA ILE A 260 20.56 17.85 -19.38
C ILE A 260 19.79 19.13 -19.69
N HIS A 261 20.00 19.63 -20.92
CA HIS A 261 19.36 20.71 -21.68
C HIS A 261 17.81 20.71 -21.73
N CYS A 262 17.12 20.37 -20.62
CA CYS A 262 15.65 20.36 -20.56
C CYS A 262 15.03 21.76 -20.51
N THR A 263 15.83 22.81 -20.27
CA THR A 263 15.39 24.20 -20.25
C THR A 263 15.30 24.84 -21.64
N ASP A 264 15.74 24.16 -22.70
CA ASP A 264 15.72 24.68 -24.08
C ASP A 264 14.35 24.47 -24.76
N LYS A 265 13.40 23.79 -24.09
CA LYS A 265 11.99 23.69 -24.49
C LYS A 265 11.12 24.51 -23.55
N ASP A 266 10.05 25.10 -24.09
CA ASP A 266 9.05 25.82 -23.30
C ASP A 266 8.41 24.86 -22.27
N GLY A 267 8.42 25.26 -21.00
CA GLY A 267 7.75 24.52 -19.93
C GLY A 267 6.24 24.68 -20.01
N VAL A 268 5.50 23.66 -19.57
CA VAL A 268 4.04 23.71 -19.47
C VAL A 268 3.67 23.98 -18.01
N THR A 269 2.95 25.07 -17.75
CA THR A 269 2.41 25.37 -16.41
C THR A 269 1.05 24.72 -16.25
N VAL A 270 0.89 23.92 -15.19
CA VAL A 270 -0.36 23.27 -14.81
C VAL A 270 -0.82 23.78 -13.44
N GLU A 271 -2.12 24.05 -13.32
CA GLU A 271 -2.72 24.50 -12.06
C GLU A 271 -3.13 23.28 -11.23
N ILE A 272 -2.47 23.08 -10.09
CA ILE A 272 -2.69 21.93 -9.21
C ILE A 272 -3.49 22.37 -7.99
N ASP A 273 -4.70 21.84 -7.81
CA ASP A 273 -5.43 22.01 -6.54
C ASP A 273 -4.74 21.21 -5.42
N ALA A 274 -3.95 21.92 -4.62
CA ALA A 274 -3.25 21.37 -3.46
C ALA A 274 -4.09 21.44 -2.18
N THR A 275 -5.38 21.72 -2.27
CA THR A 275 -6.32 21.61 -1.14
C THR A 275 -6.68 20.15 -0.91
N ASN A 276 -6.50 19.64 0.30
CA ASN A 276 -6.87 18.27 0.66
C ASN A 276 -7.06 18.10 2.18
N HIS A 277 -8.29 17.84 2.62
CA HIS A 277 -8.62 17.61 4.03
C HIS A 277 -8.79 16.13 4.41
N GLY A 278 -8.63 15.21 3.44
CA GLY A 278 -8.70 13.76 3.65
C GLY A 278 -7.35 13.08 3.56
N ASP A 279 -7.38 11.80 3.17
CA ASP A 279 -6.20 10.99 2.86
C ASP A 279 -5.47 11.48 1.59
N ASP A 280 -4.27 10.97 1.32
CA ASP A 280 -3.41 11.33 0.18
C ASP A 280 -4.18 11.48 -1.15
N ALA A 281 -4.16 12.64 -1.79
CA ALA A 281 -4.90 12.88 -3.02
C ALA A 281 -3.95 13.04 -4.21
N TRP A 282 -4.22 12.35 -5.33
CA TRP A 282 -3.42 12.47 -6.56
C TRP A 282 -4.08 13.47 -7.49
N ARG A 283 -3.30 14.45 -7.95
CA ARG A 283 -3.69 15.45 -8.94
C ARG A 283 -3.04 15.13 -10.28
N SER A 284 -3.87 14.91 -11.28
CA SER A 284 -3.44 14.67 -12.66
C SER A 284 -2.86 15.94 -13.26
N THR A 285 -1.72 15.82 -13.95
CA THR A 285 -1.11 16.96 -14.64
C THR A 285 -1.52 17.04 -16.12
N GLY A 286 -2.10 15.97 -16.68
CA GLY A 286 -2.30 15.84 -18.12
C GLY A 286 -0.99 15.66 -18.92
N LEU A 287 0.13 15.44 -18.23
CA LEU A 287 1.45 15.30 -18.82
C LEU A 287 2.00 13.89 -18.63
N TYR A 288 2.82 13.48 -19.59
CA TYR A 288 3.50 12.19 -19.68
C TYR A 288 5.01 12.42 -19.77
N LEU A 289 5.77 11.68 -18.96
CA LEU A 289 7.22 11.60 -19.10
C LEU A 289 7.56 10.40 -19.99
N PRO A 290 8.18 10.60 -21.18
CA PRO A 290 8.66 9.48 -21.97
C PRO A 290 9.72 8.64 -21.26
N GLY A 291 9.80 7.35 -21.61
CA GLY A 291 10.79 6.45 -21.04
C GLY A 291 12.23 6.92 -21.27
N ARG A 292 13.08 6.71 -20.27
CA ARG A 292 14.51 7.12 -20.24
C ARG A 292 14.70 8.64 -20.35
N LYS A 293 13.72 9.43 -19.93
CA LYS A 293 13.80 10.90 -19.87
C LYS A 293 13.73 11.38 -18.42
N THR A 294 14.00 12.67 -18.29
CA THR A 294 13.96 13.43 -17.04
C THR A 294 13.02 14.62 -17.21
N ALA A 295 12.15 14.81 -16.22
CA ALA A 295 11.34 16.01 -16.08
C ALA A 295 11.88 16.89 -14.94
N ILE A 296 11.70 18.19 -15.10
CA ILE A 296 11.93 19.19 -14.05
C ILE A 296 10.58 19.83 -13.73
N LEU A 297 10.15 19.74 -12.48
CA LEU A 297 8.95 20.40 -11.98
C LEU A 297 9.37 21.55 -11.08
N VAL A 298 8.91 22.75 -11.42
CA VAL A 298 9.16 23.99 -10.67
C VAL A 298 7.88 24.40 -9.95
N PHE A 299 7.94 24.36 -8.64
CA PHE A 299 6.90 24.75 -7.69
C PHE A 299 7.20 26.16 -7.15
N PRO A 300 6.17 26.93 -6.76
CA PRO A 300 6.39 28.16 -6.04
C PRO A 300 6.99 27.87 -4.66
N ALA A 301 7.78 28.81 -4.13
CA ALA A 301 8.37 28.73 -2.79
C ALA A 301 7.34 28.43 -1.68
N SER A 302 6.08 28.87 -1.85
CA SER A 302 4.99 28.60 -0.91
C SER A 302 4.61 27.12 -0.79
N ALA A 303 4.91 26.29 -1.79
CA ALA A 303 4.56 24.88 -1.85
C ALA A 303 5.72 23.94 -1.42
N ALA A 304 6.96 24.43 -1.41
CA ALA A 304 8.13 23.66 -1.00
C ALA A 304 8.04 23.23 0.47
N GLY A 305 8.30 21.95 0.75
CA GLY A 305 8.25 21.36 2.08
C GLY A 305 6.85 21.26 2.67
N LYS A 306 5.78 21.47 1.89
CA LYS A 306 4.39 21.48 2.36
C LYS A 306 3.65 20.14 2.18
N GLY A 307 4.38 19.03 2.14
CA GLY A 307 3.78 17.70 2.03
C GLY A 307 3.26 17.37 0.62
N LEU A 308 3.85 17.96 -0.42
CA LEU A 308 3.61 17.55 -1.81
C LEU A 308 4.64 16.49 -2.23
N GLN A 309 4.24 15.58 -3.11
CA GLN A 309 5.14 14.67 -3.83
C GLN A 309 4.89 14.73 -5.34
N VAL A 310 5.92 14.49 -6.13
CA VAL A 310 5.81 14.21 -7.56
C VAL A 310 5.85 12.71 -7.76
N GLN A 311 5.01 12.19 -8.64
CA GLN A 311 5.04 10.79 -9.08
C GLN A 311 5.09 10.68 -10.60
N VAL A 312 5.91 9.75 -11.11
CA VAL A 312 5.82 9.23 -12.49
C VAL A 312 5.21 7.83 -12.45
N GLY A 313 4.26 7.56 -13.34
CA GLY A 313 3.55 6.28 -13.47
C GLY A 313 2.19 6.31 -12.75
N CYS A 314 1.17 5.66 -13.32
CA CYS A 314 -0.19 5.63 -12.75
C CYS A 314 -0.43 4.48 -11.76
N HIS A 315 0.45 3.49 -11.73
CA HIS A 315 0.30 2.27 -10.95
C HIS A 315 0.52 2.50 -9.45
N SER A 316 0.07 1.56 -8.62
CA SER A 316 0.43 1.48 -7.18
C SER A 316 1.16 0.19 -6.80
N ASP A 317 1.07 -0.83 -7.63
CA ASP A 317 1.44 -2.19 -7.25
C ASP A 317 2.93 -2.48 -7.39
N ASP A 318 3.48 -3.07 -6.33
CA ASP A 318 4.80 -3.70 -6.31
C ASP A 318 4.67 -5.21 -6.51
N LEU A 319 5.10 -5.68 -7.68
CA LEU A 319 5.04 -7.09 -8.06
C LEU A 319 6.29 -7.89 -7.62
N SER A 320 7.12 -7.35 -6.73
CA SER A 320 8.35 -8.01 -6.27
C SER A 320 8.09 -9.37 -5.61
N SER A 321 6.87 -9.62 -5.13
CA SER A 321 6.48 -10.89 -4.52
C SER A 321 5.96 -11.92 -5.53
N ALA A 322 5.71 -11.53 -6.79
CA ALA A 322 5.16 -12.43 -7.80
C ALA A 322 6.18 -13.50 -8.23
N GLU A 323 5.69 -14.68 -8.61
CA GLU A 323 6.52 -15.76 -9.15
C GLU A 323 6.94 -15.49 -10.59
N GLU A 324 6.03 -14.90 -11.38
CA GLU A 324 6.25 -14.50 -12.76
C GLU A 324 5.88 -13.02 -12.95
N LEU A 325 6.56 -12.39 -13.89
CA LEU A 325 6.48 -10.95 -14.16
C LEU A 325 6.13 -10.74 -15.63
N CYS A 326 5.02 -10.05 -15.89
CA CYS A 326 4.57 -9.57 -17.20
C CYS A 326 5.00 -8.12 -17.47
N ARG A 327 5.53 -7.43 -16.46
CA ARG A 327 6.20 -6.13 -16.53
C ARG A 327 7.26 -6.00 -15.45
N ALA A 328 8.01 -4.91 -15.44
CA ALA A 328 8.93 -4.62 -14.34
C ALA A 328 8.17 -4.59 -12.98
N PRO A 329 8.75 -5.10 -11.89
CA PRO A 329 8.04 -5.22 -10.61
C PRO A 329 7.52 -3.88 -10.08
N VAL A 330 8.34 -2.84 -10.17
CA VAL A 330 8.03 -1.47 -9.80
C VAL A 330 8.23 -0.59 -11.02
N VAL A 331 7.19 0.19 -11.36
CA VAL A 331 7.15 1.10 -12.51
C VAL A 331 6.86 2.54 -12.11
N VAL A 332 6.91 2.83 -10.81
CA VAL A 332 6.53 4.12 -10.22
C VAL A 332 7.74 4.73 -9.53
N HIS A 333 7.95 6.03 -9.74
CA HIS A 333 8.96 6.78 -9.01
C HIS A 333 8.29 7.96 -8.31
N ARG A 334 8.55 8.12 -7.00
CA ARG A 334 8.04 9.22 -6.18
C ARG A 334 9.18 10.04 -5.58
N LYS A 335 9.02 11.37 -5.56
CA LYS A 335 9.91 12.29 -4.84
C LYS A 335 9.12 13.32 -4.04
N ASN A 336 9.59 13.65 -2.85
CA ASN A 336 9.06 14.78 -2.08
C ASN A 336 9.39 16.10 -2.77
N VAL A 337 8.50 17.06 -2.64
CA VAL A 337 8.74 18.46 -3.02
C VAL A 337 9.36 19.17 -1.81
N ASP A 338 10.64 18.91 -1.54
CA ASP A 338 11.36 19.51 -0.41
C ASP A 338 11.93 20.91 -0.74
N GLY A 339 12.00 21.24 -2.03
CA GLY A 339 12.41 22.55 -2.56
C GLY A 339 11.58 22.93 -3.78
N GLU A 340 11.83 24.11 -4.34
CA GLU A 340 11.10 24.63 -5.51
C GLU A 340 11.31 23.79 -6.77
N LYS A 341 12.49 23.20 -6.94
CA LYS A 341 12.83 22.40 -8.10
C LYS A 341 12.88 20.92 -7.74
N VAL A 342 12.05 20.12 -8.39
CA VAL A 342 12.07 18.65 -8.32
C VAL A 342 12.50 18.09 -9.66
N VAL A 343 13.58 17.31 -9.66
CA VAL A 343 14.06 16.60 -10.85
C VAL A 343 13.65 15.14 -10.71
N ILE A 344 12.91 14.60 -11.68
CA ILE A 344 12.44 13.22 -11.65
C ILE A 344 12.70 12.52 -12.98
N SER A 345 13.25 11.30 -12.92
CA SER A 345 13.57 10.48 -14.08
C SER A 345 12.81 9.16 -14.00
N SER A 346 12.55 8.56 -15.15
CA SER A 346 11.97 7.22 -15.21
C SER A 346 12.50 6.45 -16.41
N ILE A 347 13.02 5.25 -16.19
CA ILE A 347 13.40 4.35 -17.28
C ILE A 347 12.17 3.89 -18.08
N TRP A 348 11.01 3.73 -17.42
CA TRP A 348 9.77 3.24 -18.01
C TRP A 348 8.90 4.34 -18.61
N GLY A 349 9.10 5.59 -18.16
CA GLY A 349 8.18 6.69 -18.41
C GLY A 349 6.90 6.55 -17.57
N GLY A 350 5.91 7.40 -17.86
CA GLY A 350 4.60 7.33 -17.20
C GLY A 350 3.92 8.69 -17.09
N LEU A 351 2.62 8.67 -16.77
CA LEU A 351 1.88 9.89 -16.44
C LEU A 351 2.48 10.57 -15.20
N LEU A 352 2.48 11.90 -15.21
CA LEU A 352 2.98 12.73 -14.12
C LEU A 352 1.83 13.14 -13.19
N TYR A 353 2.05 13.00 -11.89
CA TYR A 353 1.10 13.37 -10.84
C TYR A 353 1.77 14.24 -9.79
N VAL A 354 0.97 15.14 -9.21
CA VAL A 354 1.29 15.76 -7.92
C VAL A 354 0.41 15.13 -6.85
N ILE A 355 1.03 14.51 -5.85
CA ILE A 355 0.35 13.91 -4.70
C ILE A 355 0.35 14.94 -3.57
N VAL A 356 -0.83 15.25 -3.07
CA VAL A 356 -1.05 16.08 -1.88
C VAL A 356 -1.20 15.14 -0.70
N LYS A 357 -0.19 15.05 0.18
CA LYS A 357 -0.26 14.15 1.34
C LYS A 357 -1.40 14.52 2.26
N GLY A 358 -2.07 13.50 2.78
CA GLY A 358 -3.14 13.64 3.76
C GLY A 358 -2.57 14.19 5.06
N ARG A 359 -3.05 15.37 5.47
CA ARG A 359 -2.79 16.08 6.76
C ARG A 359 -3.39 17.50 6.75
N LYS A 360 -4.55 17.70 6.11
CA LYS A 360 -5.17 19.03 5.90
C LYS A 360 -4.22 20.03 5.22
N SER A 361 -4.10 19.90 3.91
CA SER A 361 -3.42 20.89 3.08
C SER A 361 -4.42 21.97 2.65
N ASP A 362 -4.08 23.23 2.91
CA ASP A 362 -4.89 24.41 2.59
C ASP A 362 -4.16 25.33 1.59
N LEU A 363 -3.27 24.76 0.78
CA LEU A 363 -2.41 25.52 -0.16
C LEU A 363 -3.18 26.17 -1.31
N GLY A 364 -4.44 25.75 -1.55
CA GLY A 364 -5.20 26.20 -2.70
C GLY A 364 -4.60 25.71 -4.02
N THR A 365 -4.80 26.48 -5.08
CA THR A 365 -4.22 26.20 -6.39
C THR A 365 -2.75 26.60 -6.43
N VAL A 366 -1.90 25.66 -6.85
CA VAL A 366 -0.45 25.80 -6.97
C VAL A 366 -0.06 25.68 -8.44
N PRO A 367 0.49 26.73 -9.07
CA PRO A 367 0.99 26.65 -10.44
C PRO A 367 2.31 25.87 -10.47
N VAL A 368 2.37 24.77 -11.21
CA VAL A 368 3.57 23.94 -11.35
C VAL A 368 4.03 23.98 -12.80
N THR A 369 5.26 24.43 -13.04
CA THR A 369 5.83 24.45 -14.40
C THR A 369 6.66 23.21 -14.64
N VAL A 370 6.31 22.45 -15.68
CA VAL A 370 6.91 21.15 -16.01
C VAL A 370 7.71 21.25 -17.31
N TYR A 371 8.98 20.86 -17.26
CA TYR A 371 9.88 20.77 -18.41
C TYR A 371 10.20 19.31 -18.73
N GLY A 372 10.35 18.98 -20.02
CA GLY A 372 10.76 17.64 -20.47
C GLY A 372 9.63 16.60 -20.52
N ALA A 373 8.37 17.03 -20.38
CA ALA A 373 7.19 16.19 -20.50
C ALA A 373 6.40 16.49 -21.79
N GLU A 374 5.53 15.56 -22.18
CA GLU A 374 4.66 15.63 -23.36
C GLU A 374 3.19 15.57 -22.91
N PRO A 375 2.23 16.10 -23.68
CA PRO A 375 0.83 15.98 -23.33
C PRO A 375 0.35 14.53 -23.42
N ALA A 376 -0.53 14.13 -22.50
CA ALA A 376 -1.21 12.83 -22.50
C ALA A 376 -2.67 12.97 -22.95
N PRO A 377 -3.29 11.93 -23.53
CA PRO A 377 -4.72 11.95 -23.82
C PRO A 377 -5.52 12.10 -22.51
N THR A 378 -6.04 13.30 -22.27
CA THR A 378 -6.80 13.62 -21.05
C THR A 378 -8.09 14.33 -21.42
N PHE A 379 -9.22 13.74 -21.04
CA PHE A 379 -10.53 14.35 -21.18
C PHE A 379 -11.11 14.67 -19.81
N ILE A 380 -11.41 15.95 -19.56
CA ILE A 380 -12.03 16.44 -18.33
C ILE A 380 -13.45 16.87 -18.67
N LYS A 381 -14.45 16.21 -18.06
CA LYS A 381 -15.85 16.51 -18.29
C LYS A 381 -16.16 17.98 -18.00
N GLY A 382 -16.84 18.65 -18.93
CA GLY A 382 -17.20 20.07 -18.82
C GLY A 382 -16.05 21.06 -19.03
N GLN A 383 -14.81 20.59 -19.26
CA GLN A 383 -13.66 21.46 -19.53
C GLN A 383 -13.03 21.17 -20.90
N THR A 384 -12.82 19.89 -21.24
CA THR A 384 -12.24 19.50 -22.53
C THR A 384 -13.26 19.65 -23.64
N ASN A 385 -12.91 20.40 -24.68
CA ASN A 385 -13.76 20.56 -25.85
C ASN A 385 -13.80 19.27 -26.70
N LEU A 386 -15.01 18.86 -27.12
CA LEU A 386 -15.22 17.60 -27.84
C LEU A 386 -14.55 17.57 -29.23
N SER A 387 -14.53 18.67 -29.97
CA SER A 387 -13.86 18.69 -31.29
C SER A 387 -12.34 18.59 -31.11
N SER A 388 -11.78 19.33 -30.14
CA SER A 388 -10.35 19.21 -29.79
C SER A 388 -9.99 17.78 -29.36
N TRP A 389 -10.88 17.12 -28.62
CA TRP A 389 -10.73 15.71 -28.25
C TRP A 389 -10.63 14.80 -29.47
N MET A 390 -11.57 14.91 -30.41
CA MET A 390 -11.64 14.06 -31.59
C MET A 390 -10.50 14.32 -32.59
N ASP A 391 -10.12 15.58 -32.74
CA ASP A 391 -9.16 16.03 -33.75
C ASP A 391 -7.71 15.84 -33.29
N GLU A 392 -7.43 16.04 -31.99
CA GLU A 392 -6.07 16.14 -31.48
C GLU A 392 -5.83 15.34 -30.19
N ILE A 393 -6.52 15.66 -29.09
CA ILE A 393 -6.11 15.23 -27.73
C ILE A 393 -6.06 13.71 -27.59
N ARG A 394 -7.04 12.98 -28.15
CA ARG A 394 -7.06 11.50 -28.08
C ARG A 394 -5.89 10.84 -28.80
N LYS A 395 -5.18 11.57 -29.67
CA LYS A 395 -4.07 11.09 -30.50
C LYS A 395 -2.70 11.40 -29.89
N TYR A 396 -2.64 12.06 -28.74
CA TYR A 396 -1.38 12.32 -28.05
C TYR A 396 -0.59 11.03 -27.76
N PRO A 397 0.75 11.11 -27.70
CA PRO A 397 1.63 9.94 -27.81
C PRO A 397 1.70 9.07 -26.54
N ALA A 398 1.21 9.57 -25.40
CA ALA A 398 1.29 8.85 -24.14
C ALA A 398 0.59 7.48 -24.22
N PRO A 399 1.16 6.41 -23.62
CA PRO A 399 0.58 5.07 -23.65
C PRO A 399 -0.63 4.88 -22.72
N TRP A 400 -0.81 5.77 -21.74
CA TRP A 400 -2.02 5.83 -20.89
C TRP A 400 -2.75 7.15 -21.08
N ALA A 401 -4.06 7.08 -20.93
CA ALA A 401 -5.00 8.18 -21.01
C ALA A 401 -5.80 8.32 -19.71
N GLU A 402 -6.30 9.52 -19.42
CA GLU A 402 -7.19 9.78 -18.29
C GLU A 402 -8.54 10.36 -18.75
N LEU A 403 -9.64 9.76 -18.28
CA LEU A 403 -11.00 10.30 -18.41
C LEU A 403 -11.46 10.74 -17.01
N ILE A 404 -11.73 12.02 -16.84
CA ILE A 404 -11.87 12.68 -15.54
C ILE A 404 -13.27 13.29 -15.40
N THR A 405 -13.96 12.93 -14.32
CA THR A 405 -15.17 13.62 -13.84
C THR A 405 -15.03 13.97 -12.34
N GLU A 406 -16.06 14.56 -11.72
CA GLU A 406 -15.99 15.12 -10.36
C GLU A 406 -15.53 14.10 -9.31
N ASN A 407 -16.05 12.87 -9.38
CA ASN A 407 -15.83 11.85 -8.34
C ASN A 407 -15.00 10.65 -8.78
N ILE A 408 -14.64 10.53 -10.07
CA ILE A 408 -13.86 9.39 -10.55
C ILE A 408 -12.95 9.74 -11.73
N ILE A 409 -11.79 9.10 -11.75
CA ILE A 409 -10.81 9.17 -12.84
C ILE A 409 -10.51 7.76 -13.33
N LEU A 410 -10.71 7.53 -14.63
CA LEU A 410 -10.35 6.28 -15.29
C LEU A 410 -9.00 6.45 -15.98
N THR A 411 -8.03 5.63 -15.62
CA THR A 411 -6.71 5.59 -16.26
C THR A 411 -6.56 4.28 -17.00
N VAL A 412 -6.56 4.35 -18.33
CA VAL A 412 -6.58 3.18 -19.22
C VAL A 412 -5.53 3.33 -20.32
N PRO A 413 -5.14 2.26 -21.02
CA PRO A 413 -4.29 2.38 -22.20
C PRO A 413 -4.92 3.31 -23.23
N SER A 414 -4.13 4.21 -23.80
CA SER A 414 -4.61 5.19 -24.78
C SER A 414 -5.27 4.54 -26.00
N ASP A 415 -4.82 3.34 -26.39
CA ASP A 415 -5.41 2.58 -27.49
C ASP A 415 -6.90 2.25 -27.29
N VAL A 416 -7.34 2.08 -26.04
CA VAL A 416 -8.74 1.79 -25.72
C VAL A 416 -9.65 3.02 -25.95
N ILE A 417 -9.10 4.23 -25.80
CA ILE A 417 -9.89 5.48 -25.88
C ILE A 417 -9.69 6.26 -27.18
N ARG A 418 -8.72 5.88 -28.03
CA ARG A 418 -8.45 6.57 -29.31
C ARG A 418 -9.67 6.58 -30.24
N SER A 419 -10.55 5.60 -30.13
CA SER A 419 -11.81 5.50 -30.87
C SER A 419 -13.03 6.01 -30.10
N LEU A 420 -12.86 6.53 -28.89
CA LEU A 420 -13.96 7.04 -28.07
C LEU A 420 -14.36 8.45 -28.53
N ASP A 421 -15.42 8.57 -29.32
CA ASP A 421 -15.85 9.87 -29.88
C ASP A 421 -16.55 10.76 -28.85
N ASN A 422 -17.29 10.18 -27.89
CA ASN A 422 -18.06 10.93 -26.90
C ASN A 422 -17.76 10.48 -25.45
N PRO A 423 -16.65 10.95 -24.86
CA PRO A 423 -16.33 10.68 -23.45
C PRO A 423 -17.33 11.33 -22.48
N GLU A 424 -18.01 12.41 -22.86
CA GLU A 424 -18.90 13.16 -21.97
C GLU A 424 -20.16 12.36 -21.60
N ALA A 425 -20.74 11.62 -22.54
CA ALA A 425 -21.86 10.72 -22.28
C ALA A 425 -21.44 9.56 -21.36
N LEU A 426 -20.25 8.99 -21.58
CA LEU A 426 -19.67 7.96 -20.72
C LEU A 426 -19.47 8.48 -19.29
N LEU A 427 -18.84 9.64 -19.13
CA LEU A 427 -18.55 10.21 -17.82
C LEU A 427 -19.82 10.66 -17.08
N SER A 428 -20.91 10.97 -17.80
CA SER A 428 -22.23 11.20 -17.20
C SER A 428 -22.86 9.93 -16.61
N GLU A 429 -22.61 8.77 -17.22
CA GLU A 429 -23.01 7.49 -16.64
C GLU A 429 -22.20 7.22 -15.36
N TRP A 430 -20.89 7.48 -15.39
CA TRP A 430 -20.05 7.40 -14.20
C TRP A 430 -20.46 8.34 -13.08
N ASP A 431 -20.89 9.57 -13.38
CA ASP A 431 -21.46 10.46 -12.36
C ASP A 431 -22.71 9.86 -11.71
N THR A 432 -23.57 9.20 -12.49
CA THR A 432 -24.75 8.51 -11.94
C THR A 432 -24.35 7.38 -11.00
N ILE A 433 -23.35 6.58 -11.40
CA ILE A 433 -22.79 5.51 -10.59
C ILE A 433 -22.20 6.05 -9.29
N MET A 434 -21.33 7.06 -9.37
CA MET A 434 -20.67 7.62 -8.18
C MET A 434 -21.65 8.32 -7.24
N ASN A 435 -22.72 8.93 -7.76
CA ASN A 435 -23.81 9.45 -6.93
C ASN A 435 -24.54 8.34 -6.17
N ALA A 436 -24.77 7.18 -6.79
CA ALA A 436 -25.35 6.02 -6.11
C ALA A 436 -24.38 5.42 -5.06
N ILE A 437 -23.07 5.40 -5.34
CA ILE A 437 -22.06 5.01 -4.33
C ILE A 437 -22.15 5.92 -3.10
N ALA A 438 -22.13 7.24 -3.32
CA ALA A 438 -22.20 8.26 -2.28
C ALA A 438 -23.49 8.15 -1.47
N ASP A 439 -24.63 7.95 -2.16
CA ASP A 439 -25.94 7.87 -1.52
C ASP A 439 -26.04 6.64 -0.61
N LEU A 440 -25.63 5.45 -1.06
CA LEU A 440 -25.66 4.28 -0.19
C LEU A 440 -24.69 4.45 0.99
N ALA A 441 -23.50 4.99 0.74
CA ALA A 441 -22.53 5.26 1.80
C ALA A 441 -23.00 6.36 2.77
N ALA A 442 -24.09 7.08 2.47
CA ALA A 442 -24.61 8.19 3.25
C ALA A 442 -23.56 9.30 3.50
N VAL A 443 -22.72 9.56 2.50
CA VAL A 443 -21.68 10.60 2.50
C VAL A 443 -22.07 11.73 1.53
N PRO A 444 -21.42 12.91 1.59
CA PRO A 444 -21.65 13.96 0.62
C PRO A 444 -21.48 13.47 -0.83
N LYS A 445 -22.36 13.93 -1.73
CA LYS A 445 -22.33 13.55 -3.16
C LYS A 445 -20.99 13.85 -3.82
N LYS A 446 -20.37 14.95 -3.45
CA LYS A 446 -19.01 15.31 -3.88
C LYS A 446 -18.00 14.70 -2.93
N PHE A 447 -17.12 13.87 -3.44
CA PHE A 447 -16.06 13.25 -2.66
C PHE A 447 -14.94 14.26 -2.36
N LEU A 448 -14.21 14.04 -1.27
CA LEU A 448 -13.05 14.88 -0.90
C LEU A 448 -11.92 14.80 -1.93
N ARG A 449 -11.81 13.65 -2.60
CA ARG A 449 -10.97 13.42 -3.77
C ARG A 449 -11.72 12.49 -4.73
N PRO A 450 -11.54 12.62 -6.05
CA PRO A 450 -12.07 11.63 -6.98
C PRO A 450 -11.42 10.27 -6.70
N GLU A 451 -12.20 9.20 -6.80
CA GLU A 451 -11.68 7.82 -6.84
C GLU A 451 -10.90 7.60 -8.15
N ARG A 452 -10.05 6.56 -8.18
CA ARG A 452 -9.22 6.25 -9.35
C ARG A 452 -9.31 4.77 -9.69
N ILE A 453 -9.45 4.46 -10.98
CA ILE A 453 -9.31 3.10 -11.51
C ILE A 453 -8.16 3.11 -12.51
N VAL A 454 -7.21 2.18 -12.35
CA VAL A 454 -6.04 2.04 -13.22
C VAL A 454 -6.00 0.63 -13.79
N ALA A 455 -5.97 0.53 -15.12
CA ALA A 455 -5.78 -0.73 -15.82
C ALA A 455 -4.28 -1.01 -16.04
N ASP A 456 -3.86 -2.23 -15.68
CA ASP A 456 -2.48 -2.71 -15.74
C ASP A 456 -2.42 -4.11 -16.37
N VAL A 457 -1.28 -4.46 -16.97
CA VAL A 457 -1.02 -5.80 -17.54
C VAL A 457 -0.89 -6.87 -16.45
N GLN A 458 -0.52 -6.46 -15.24
CA GLN A 458 -0.39 -7.36 -14.09
C GLN A 458 -0.57 -6.59 -12.80
N ILE A 459 -1.48 -7.06 -11.95
CA ILE A 459 -1.74 -6.53 -10.61
C ILE A 459 -1.25 -7.53 -9.53
N SER A 460 -1.18 -7.05 -8.29
CA SER A 460 -0.60 -7.76 -7.15
C SER A 460 -1.53 -8.82 -6.55
N ALA A 461 -2.85 -8.69 -6.75
CA ALA A 461 -3.83 -9.61 -6.22
C ALA A 461 -5.10 -9.67 -7.08
N GLY A 462 -5.66 -10.88 -7.23
CA GLY A 462 -6.97 -11.09 -7.83
C GLY A 462 -7.09 -10.66 -9.31
N TRP A 463 -8.32 -10.38 -9.72
CA TRP A 463 -8.65 -9.81 -11.03
C TRP A 463 -8.75 -8.27 -10.98
N MET A 464 -9.17 -7.78 -9.83
CA MET A 464 -9.23 -6.38 -9.45
C MET A 464 -9.01 -6.31 -7.93
N HIS A 465 -8.52 -5.18 -7.43
CA HIS A 465 -8.53 -4.93 -5.99
C HIS A 465 -8.70 -3.45 -5.65
N ALA A 466 -9.35 -3.23 -4.51
CA ALA A 466 -9.60 -1.92 -3.95
C ALA A 466 -8.31 -1.19 -3.54
N GLY A 467 -8.43 0.12 -3.36
CA GLY A 467 -7.32 1.00 -3.05
C GLY A 467 -7.50 2.37 -3.67
N TYR A 468 -6.43 3.16 -3.60
CA TYR A 468 -6.35 4.45 -4.29
C TYR A 468 -5.01 4.52 -5.03
N PRO A 469 -4.97 4.09 -6.31
CA PRO A 469 -6.10 3.68 -7.16
C PRO A 469 -6.64 2.25 -6.87
N ILE A 470 -7.85 1.97 -7.36
CA ILE A 470 -8.32 0.63 -7.68
C ILE A 470 -7.50 0.13 -8.87
N MET A 471 -6.92 -1.07 -8.76
CA MET A 471 -6.12 -1.68 -9.83
C MET A 471 -6.92 -2.80 -10.49
N CYS A 472 -6.93 -2.83 -11.83
CA CYS A 472 -7.60 -3.87 -12.61
C CYS A 472 -6.71 -4.38 -13.75
N HIS A 473 -6.95 -5.60 -14.22
CA HIS A 473 -6.27 -6.08 -15.44
C HIS A 473 -6.75 -5.35 -16.69
N LEU A 474 -5.87 -5.22 -17.69
CA LEU A 474 -6.14 -4.56 -18.98
C LEU A 474 -7.49 -4.91 -19.62
N PRO A 475 -7.98 -6.17 -19.62
CA PRO A 475 -9.26 -6.49 -20.24
C PRO A 475 -10.46 -5.79 -19.59
N SER A 476 -10.33 -5.31 -18.35
CA SER A 476 -11.35 -4.48 -17.68
C SER A 476 -11.42 -3.06 -18.22
N ALA A 477 -10.44 -2.57 -18.98
CA ALA A 477 -10.46 -1.22 -19.58
C ALA A 477 -11.65 -1.02 -20.53
N THR A 478 -11.92 -1.99 -21.41
CA THR A 478 -13.00 -1.88 -22.41
C THR A 478 -14.40 -1.78 -21.76
N PRO A 479 -14.77 -2.63 -20.78
CA PRO A 479 -16.04 -2.47 -20.08
C PRO A 479 -16.18 -1.12 -19.35
N ILE A 480 -15.14 -0.63 -18.66
CA ILE A 480 -15.23 0.62 -17.88
C ILE A 480 -15.26 1.88 -18.75
N THR A 481 -14.81 1.80 -20.01
CA THR A 481 -14.90 2.90 -20.98
C THR A 481 -15.98 2.70 -22.04
N GLY A 482 -16.75 1.62 -21.96
CA GLY A 482 -17.75 1.25 -22.95
C GLY A 482 -19.17 1.55 -22.47
N LEU A 483 -19.70 2.73 -22.79
CA LEU A 483 -21.05 3.16 -22.34
C LEU A 483 -22.14 2.12 -22.63
N GLN A 484 -22.14 1.52 -23.82
CA GLN A 484 -23.13 0.51 -24.19
C GLN A 484 -22.94 -0.81 -23.42
N CYS A 485 -21.70 -1.20 -23.13
CA CYS A 485 -21.40 -2.37 -22.31
C CYS A 485 -21.88 -2.13 -20.87
N MET A 486 -21.57 -0.97 -20.28
CA MET A 486 -22.03 -0.59 -18.94
C MET A 486 -23.55 -0.63 -18.82
N LYS A 487 -24.29 -0.06 -19.79
CA LYS A 487 -25.75 -0.02 -19.75
C LYS A 487 -26.43 -1.37 -19.96
N LYS A 488 -25.78 -2.27 -20.69
CA LYS A 488 -26.35 -3.58 -21.04
C LYS A 488 -26.03 -4.64 -19.99
N ASP A 489 -24.75 -4.75 -19.65
CA ASP A 489 -24.20 -5.87 -18.88
C ASP A 489 -23.86 -5.47 -17.44
N GLY A 490 -23.74 -4.17 -17.15
CA GLY A 490 -23.27 -3.66 -15.87
C GLY A 490 -21.75 -3.78 -15.71
N ILE A 491 -21.23 -3.30 -14.58
CA ILE A 491 -19.80 -3.34 -14.24
C ILE A 491 -19.60 -3.73 -12.78
N TRP A 492 -19.96 -4.98 -12.46
CA TRP A 492 -19.91 -5.52 -11.09
C TRP A 492 -18.55 -5.34 -10.40
N GLY A 493 -17.45 -5.75 -11.06
CA GLY A 493 -16.10 -5.70 -10.48
C GLY A 493 -15.68 -4.29 -10.03
N PRO A 494 -15.66 -3.28 -10.92
CA PRO A 494 -15.33 -1.90 -10.54
C PRO A 494 -16.18 -1.35 -9.39
N ILE A 495 -17.48 -1.65 -9.38
CA ILE A 495 -18.39 -1.18 -8.32
C ILE A 495 -18.12 -1.92 -7.00
N HIS A 496 -17.79 -3.21 -7.06
CA HIS A 496 -17.42 -4.01 -5.91
C HIS A 496 -16.18 -3.42 -5.20
N GLU A 497 -15.15 -3.04 -5.96
CA GLU A 497 -13.97 -2.38 -5.39
C GLU A 497 -14.24 -0.97 -4.85
N LEU A 498 -15.11 -0.21 -5.52
CA LEU A 498 -15.59 1.07 -4.98
C LEU A 498 -16.36 0.85 -3.67
N GLY A 499 -17.11 -0.25 -3.55
CA GLY A 499 -17.78 -0.68 -2.33
C GLY A 499 -16.79 -1.00 -1.20
N HIS A 500 -15.67 -1.67 -1.49
CA HIS A 500 -14.58 -1.85 -0.53
C HIS A 500 -14.04 -0.50 -0.02
N ASN A 501 -13.87 0.49 -0.89
CA ASN A 501 -13.46 1.84 -0.47
C ASN A 501 -14.49 2.54 0.46
N GLN A 502 -15.74 2.07 0.52
CA GLN A 502 -16.77 2.59 1.44
C GLN A 502 -16.92 1.78 2.74
N GLN A 503 -16.34 0.59 2.84
CA GLN A 503 -16.42 -0.22 4.06
C GLN A 503 -15.72 0.48 5.23
N GLN A 504 -16.31 0.36 6.43
CA GLN A 504 -15.71 0.91 7.65
C GLN A 504 -15.62 -0.12 8.75
N ARG A 505 -14.48 -0.09 9.47
CA ARG A 505 -14.20 -0.98 10.59
C ARG A 505 -15.29 -1.01 11.66
N ALA A 506 -16.11 0.03 11.78
CA ALA A 506 -17.19 0.10 12.76
C ALA A 506 -18.28 -0.97 12.55
N TRP A 507 -18.65 -1.26 11.30
CA TRP A 507 -19.73 -2.22 10.98
C TRP A 507 -19.25 -3.50 10.29
N GLU A 508 -17.98 -3.59 9.93
CA GLU A 508 -17.42 -4.82 9.37
C GLU A 508 -17.14 -5.87 10.45
N PHE A 509 -17.35 -7.15 10.10
CA PHE A 509 -17.06 -8.35 10.88
C PHE A 509 -16.03 -9.25 10.13
N PRO A 510 -14.75 -8.85 10.00
CA PRO A 510 -13.77 -9.66 9.26
C PRO A 510 -13.51 -11.03 9.91
N PRO A 511 -13.27 -12.09 9.12
CA PRO A 511 -13.18 -12.09 7.65
C PRO A 511 -14.54 -12.21 6.94
N ASN A 512 -15.63 -12.44 7.67
CA ASN A 512 -16.92 -12.82 7.09
C ASN A 512 -17.52 -11.77 6.15
N THR A 513 -17.44 -10.49 6.52
CA THR A 513 -18.05 -9.40 5.74
C THR A 513 -17.13 -8.77 4.71
N THR A 514 -15.82 -9.05 4.76
CA THR A 514 -14.80 -8.41 3.92
C THR A 514 -15.23 -8.40 2.45
N GLU A 515 -15.62 -9.55 1.93
CA GLU A 515 -16.06 -9.75 0.53
C GLU A 515 -17.59 -9.77 0.37
N ALA A 516 -18.34 -9.41 1.41
CA ALA A 516 -19.79 -9.51 1.42
C ALA A 516 -20.46 -8.13 1.37
N THR A 517 -20.13 -7.23 2.30
CA THR A 517 -20.82 -5.93 2.42
C THR A 517 -20.42 -4.96 1.31
N CYS A 518 -19.22 -5.07 0.74
CA CYS A 518 -18.83 -4.33 -0.47
C CYS A 518 -19.82 -4.57 -1.64
N ASN A 519 -20.39 -5.77 -1.74
CA ASN A 519 -21.38 -6.11 -2.77
C ASN A 519 -22.74 -5.42 -2.58
N LEU A 520 -23.03 -4.81 -1.42
CA LEU A 520 -24.23 -3.99 -1.26
C LEU A 520 -24.21 -2.80 -2.23
N TRP A 521 -23.04 -2.20 -2.44
CA TRP A 521 -22.87 -1.16 -3.45
C TRP A 521 -23.07 -1.70 -4.86
N SER A 522 -22.53 -2.88 -5.18
CA SER A 522 -22.77 -3.53 -6.47
C SER A 522 -24.25 -3.73 -6.74
N VAL A 523 -25.02 -4.25 -5.79
CA VAL A 523 -26.47 -4.39 -5.98
C VAL A 523 -27.15 -3.03 -6.10
N TYR A 524 -26.87 -2.10 -5.19
CA TYR A 524 -27.52 -0.80 -5.14
C TYR A 524 -27.33 0.02 -6.41
N VAL A 525 -26.09 0.11 -6.89
CA VAL A 525 -25.76 0.89 -8.09
C VAL A 525 -26.48 0.31 -9.30
N HIS A 526 -26.43 -1.01 -9.52
CA HIS A 526 -27.10 -1.64 -10.65
C HIS A 526 -28.61 -1.40 -10.63
N GLU A 527 -29.25 -1.48 -9.46
CA GLU A 527 -30.68 -1.14 -9.32
C GLU A 527 -30.96 0.33 -9.67
N ASN A 528 -30.09 1.25 -9.26
CA ASN A 528 -30.24 2.68 -9.55
C ASN A 528 -30.03 3.03 -11.03
N VAL A 529 -29.16 2.31 -11.74
CA VAL A 529 -28.96 2.48 -13.18
C VAL A 529 -29.90 1.61 -14.02
N GLY A 530 -30.88 0.94 -13.40
CA GLY A 530 -31.93 0.20 -14.08
C GLY A 530 -31.53 -1.21 -14.56
N ILE A 531 -30.46 -1.78 -14.00
CA ILE A 531 -30.01 -3.15 -14.27
C ILE A 531 -30.54 -4.08 -13.17
N PRO A 532 -31.43 -5.04 -13.49
CA PRO A 532 -31.91 -6.03 -12.54
C PRO A 532 -30.77 -6.84 -11.91
N ARG A 533 -30.84 -7.09 -10.60
CA ARG A 533 -29.76 -7.76 -9.85
C ARG A 533 -29.40 -9.16 -10.37
N ASP A 534 -30.38 -9.92 -10.86
CA ASP A 534 -30.21 -11.25 -11.43
C ASP A 534 -29.51 -11.24 -12.80
N LYS A 535 -29.50 -10.08 -13.46
CA LYS A 535 -28.69 -9.79 -14.66
C LYS A 535 -27.33 -9.21 -14.31
N ALA A 536 -27.22 -8.45 -13.22
CA ALA A 536 -25.97 -7.84 -12.78
C ALA A 536 -24.93 -8.87 -12.32
N HIS A 537 -25.36 -9.99 -11.71
CA HIS A 537 -24.43 -11.06 -11.33
C HIS A 537 -25.09 -12.45 -11.30
N PRO A 538 -24.44 -13.52 -11.81
CA PRO A 538 -25.01 -14.88 -11.83
C PRO A 538 -25.45 -15.41 -10.47
N SER A 539 -24.68 -15.16 -9.41
CA SER A 539 -25.00 -15.60 -8.03
C SER A 539 -26.29 -14.97 -7.46
N LEU A 540 -26.81 -13.91 -8.09
CA LEU A 540 -28.03 -13.23 -7.66
C LEU A 540 -29.29 -13.74 -8.35
N LYS A 541 -29.16 -14.74 -9.23
CA LYS A 541 -30.33 -15.44 -9.79
C LYS A 541 -31.11 -16.09 -8.65
N PRO A 542 -32.47 -16.04 -8.67
CA PRO A 542 -33.28 -16.58 -7.58
C PRO A 542 -32.95 -18.03 -7.20
N ALA A 543 -32.69 -18.90 -8.18
CA ALA A 543 -32.35 -20.30 -7.93
C ALA A 543 -31.01 -20.48 -7.20
N GLU A 544 -30.00 -19.65 -7.50
CA GLU A 544 -28.69 -19.70 -6.85
C GLU A 544 -28.77 -19.19 -5.41
N ARG A 545 -29.53 -18.13 -5.18
CA ARG A 545 -29.79 -17.58 -3.83
C ARG A 545 -30.52 -18.59 -2.95
N ASP A 546 -31.58 -19.21 -3.48
CA ASP A 546 -32.31 -20.29 -2.80
C ASP A 546 -31.41 -21.49 -2.44
N ALA A 547 -30.54 -21.88 -3.38
CA ALA A 547 -29.60 -22.98 -3.17
C ALA A 547 -28.57 -22.63 -2.09
N CYS A 548 -28.06 -21.41 -2.08
CA CYS A 548 -27.14 -20.89 -1.08
C CYS A 548 -27.72 -20.97 0.34
N ILE A 549 -28.95 -20.47 0.54
CA ILE A 549 -29.65 -20.51 1.83
C ILE A 549 -29.83 -21.95 2.30
N LYS A 550 -30.36 -22.83 1.44
CA LYS A 550 -30.62 -24.24 1.78
C LYS A 550 -29.34 -24.98 2.16
N LEU A 551 -28.24 -24.75 1.44
CA LEU A 551 -26.96 -25.38 1.71
C LEU A 551 -26.38 -24.92 3.05
N TYR A 552 -26.41 -23.60 3.32
CA TYR A 552 -25.91 -23.04 4.57
C TYR A 552 -26.66 -23.59 5.80
N LEU A 553 -27.99 -23.65 5.71
CA LEU A 553 -28.83 -24.17 6.79
C LEU A 553 -28.64 -25.68 7.00
N LYS A 554 -28.55 -26.47 5.91
CA LYS A 554 -28.26 -27.91 5.99
C LYS A 554 -26.91 -28.20 6.68
N ASN A 555 -25.96 -27.28 6.59
CA ASN A 555 -24.66 -27.40 7.26
C ASN A 555 -24.67 -26.88 8.72
N GLY A 556 -25.85 -26.56 9.25
CA GLY A 556 -26.06 -26.15 10.64
C GLY A 556 -25.93 -24.65 10.87
N ALA A 557 -25.97 -23.81 9.83
CA ALA A 557 -25.87 -22.35 9.93
C ALA A 557 -24.65 -21.88 10.73
N LYS A 558 -23.49 -22.48 10.47
CA LYS A 558 -22.24 -22.18 11.20
C LYS A 558 -21.68 -20.86 10.73
N LEU A 559 -21.42 -19.94 11.66
CA LEU A 559 -20.86 -18.62 11.34
C LEU A 559 -19.52 -18.68 10.58
N ALA A 560 -18.74 -19.75 10.75
CA ALA A 560 -17.51 -19.97 9.98
C ALA A 560 -17.76 -20.11 8.46
N ASP A 561 -18.94 -20.59 8.08
CA ASP A 561 -19.36 -20.78 6.67
C ASP A 561 -20.17 -19.58 6.15
N TRP A 562 -20.45 -18.57 6.99
CA TRP A 562 -21.16 -17.34 6.64
C TRP A 562 -20.20 -16.33 6.00
N SER A 563 -19.94 -16.47 4.71
CA SER A 563 -18.98 -15.60 3.98
C SER A 563 -19.50 -15.23 2.59
N VAL A 564 -18.91 -14.17 2.01
CA VAL A 564 -19.16 -13.69 0.63
C VAL A 564 -20.65 -13.64 0.26
N TRP A 565 -21.15 -14.59 -0.52
CA TRP A 565 -22.53 -14.67 -1.01
C TRP A 565 -23.53 -15.06 0.09
N THR A 566 -23.17 -16.01 0.95
CA THR A 566 -24.00 -16.42 2.09
C THR A 566 -24.19 -15.25 3.06
N ALA A 567 -23.12 -14.49 3.29
CA ALA A 567 -23.17 -13.30 4.13
C ALA A 567 -23.99 -12.18 3.48
N LEU A 568 -23.74 -11.90 2.20
CA LEU A 568 -24.51 -10.92 1.42
C LEU A 568 -26.01 -11.22 1.43
N GLU A 569 -26.41 -12.49 1.28
CA GLU A 569 -27.82 -12.91 1.26
C GLU A 569 -28.58 -12.48 2.52
N THR A 570 -27.94 -12.54 3.69
CA THR A 570 -28.55 -12.04 4.94
C THR A 570 -28.92 -10.56 4.83
N TYR A 571 -28.06 -9.74 4.22
CA TYR A 571 -28.34 -8.32 4.02
C TYR A 571 -29.36 -8.09 2.89
N LEU A 572 -29.33 -8.89 1.82
CA LEU A 572 -30.30 -8.77 0.73
C LEU A 572 -31.73 -9.07 1.19
N GLN A 573 -31.92 -10.04 2.09
CA GLN A 573 -33.23 -10.32 2.69
C GLN A 573 -33.74 -9.16 3.56
N LEU A 574 -32.86 -8.48 4.28
CA LEU A 574 -33.20 -7.25 5.00
C LEU A 574 -33.57 -6.12 4.03
N GLN A 575 -32.82 -5.99 2.94
CA GLN A 575 -33.08 -5.01 1.90
C GLN A 575 -34.42 -5.27 1.19
N GLU A 576 -34.76 -6.51 0.89
CA GLU A 576 -36.04 -6.88 0.26
C GLU A 576 -37.22 -6.64 1.22
N GLY A 577 -37.02 -6.86 2.52
CA GLY A 577 -38.05 -6.64 3.54
C GLY A 577 -38.30 -5.18 3.88
N PHE A 578 -37.26 -4.32 3.84
CA PHE A 578 -37.32 -2.98 4.42
C PHE A 578 -36.78 -1.85 3.52
N GLY A 579 -36.25 -2.17 2.34
CA GLY A 579 -35.63 -1.21 1.43
C GLY A 579 -34.21 -0.78 1.83
N TRP A 580 -33.67 0.20 1.11
CA TRP A 580 -32.30 0.71 1.30
C TRP A 580 -32.18 1.80 2.37
N ASP A 581 -33.26 2.50 2.72
CA ASP A 581 -33.23 3.61 3.68
C ASP A 581 -32.75 3.23 5.10
N PRO A 582 -33.09 2.04 5.66
CA PRO A 582 -32.52 1.58 6.92
C PRO A 582 -30.98 1.44 6.86
N PHE A 583 -30.43 0.96 5.74
CA PHE A 583 -28.98 0.85 5.55
C PHE A 583 -28.32 2.22 5.55
N LYS A 584 -28.84 3.16 4.76
CA LYS A 584 -28.30 4.54 4.69
C LYS A 584 -28.30 5.23 6.05
N ARG A 585 -29.41 5.10 6.81
CA ARG A 585 -29.49 5.63 8.18
C ARG A 585 -28.45 4.98 9.10
N LEU A 586 -28.30 3.66 9.01
CA LEU A 586 -27.38 2.92 9.86
C LEU A 586 -25.92 3.28 9.56
N PHE A 587 -25.53 3.36 8.28
CA PHE A 587 -24.18 3.78 7.88
C PHE A 587 -23.87 5.21 8.34
N SER A 588 -24.82 6.14 8.17
CA SER A 588 -24.69 7.50 8.69
C SER A 588 -24.52 7.53 10.21
N GLU A 589 -25.28 6.73 10.95
CA GLU A 589 -25.15 6.63 12.40
C GLU A 589 -23.77 6.11 12.82
N PHE A 590 -23.31 5.00 12.22
CA PHE A 590 -22.00 4.43 12.53
C PHE A 590 -20.84 5.40 12.24
N GLN A 591 -20.94 6.20 11.18
CA GLN A 591 -19.93 7.22 10.84
C GLN A 591 -19.73 8.26 11.94
N THR A 592 -20.78 8.53 12.73
CA THR A 592 -20.73 9.49 13.84
C THR A 592 -20.44 8.82 15.19
N MET A 593 -20.41 7.49 15.24
CA MET A 593 -20.32 6.73 16.48
C MET A 593 -18.86 6.60 16.94
N SER A 594 -18.60 7.03 18.18
CA SER A 594 -17.32 6.80 18.87
C SER A 594 -17.33 5.50 19.68
N ASN A 595 -16.16 4.91 19.90
CA ASN A 595 -15.96 3.75 20.80
C ASN A 595 -16.73 2.48 20.39
N VAL A 596 -16.90 2.24 19.09
CA VAL A 596 -17.43 0.97 18.59
C VAL A 596 -16.45 -0.16 18.93
N SER A 597 -16.96 -1.23 19.53
CA SER A 597 -16.16 -2.41 19.88
C SER A 597 -15.44 -2.97 18.66
N THR A 598 -14.20 -3.45 18.83
CA THR A 598 -13.47 -4.15 17.77
C THR A 598 -13.83 -5.64 17.68
N ASP A 599 -14.51 -6.17 18.69
CA ASP A 599 -14.94 -7.57 18.73
C ASP A 599 -16.19 -7.81 17.86
N ASN A 600 -16.13 -8.82 17.00
CA ASN A 600 -17.19 -9.10 16.01
C ASN A 600 -18.53 -9.45 16.65
N LYS A 601 -18.54 -10.23 17.74
CA LYS A 601 -19.79 -10.62 18.42
C LYS A 601 -20.54 -9.38 18.91
N ASN A 602 -19.82 -8.46 19.56
CA ASN A 602 -20.40 -7.20 20.01
C ASN A 602 -20.93 -6.34 18.85
N LYS A 603 -20.19 -6.28 17.74
CA LYS A 603 -20.64 -5.52 16.56
C LYS A 603 -21.88 -6.13 15.89
N MET A 604 -21.96 -7.46 15.79
CA MET A 604 -23.14 -8.16 15.26
C MET A 604 -24.39 -7.87 16.11
N ASN A 605 -24.24 -7.90 17.43
CA ASN A 605 -25.30 -7.53 18.37
C ASN A 605 -25.73 -6.07 18.23
N LEU A 606 -24.75 -5.15 18.11
CA LEU A 606 -25.02 -3.74 17.88
C LEU A 606 -25.74 -3.51 16.54
N TRP A 607 -25.31 -4.16 15.46
CA TRP A 607 -25.96 -4.11 14.15
C TRP A 607 -27.39 -4.61 14.22
N ALA A 608 -27.61 -5.80 14.80
CA ALA A 608 -28.94 -6.38 14.94
C ALA A 608 -29.89 -5.46 15.74
N LYS A 609 -29.39 -4.88 16.84
CA LYS A 609 -30.14 -3.93 17.65
C LYS A 609 -30.50 -2.67 16.88
N LYS A 610 -29.52 -2.02 16.26
CA LYS A 610 -29.71 -0.75 15.53
C LYS A 610 -30.60 -0.92 14.31
N PHE A 611 -30.40 -1.99 13.53
CA PHE A 611 -31.24 -2.26 12.37
C PHE A 611 -32.69 -2.55 12.79
N SER A 612 -32.89 -3.37 13.83
CA SER A 612 -34.23 -3.65 14.40
C SER A 612 -34.96 -2.38 14.84
N GLN A 613 -34.24 -1.48 15.52
CA GLN A 613 -34.76 -0.17 15.92
C GLN A 613 -35.09 0.71 14.71
N ALA A 614 -34.23 0.73 13.70
CA ALA A 614 -34.43 1.53 12.48
C ALA A 614 -35.69 1.12 11.71
N VAL A 615 -36.03 -0.16 11.70
CA VAL A 615 -37.23 -0.70 11.02
C VAL A 615 -38.43 -0.91 11.95
N ASN A 616 -38.27 -0.62 13.25
CA ASN A 616 -39.28 -0.84 14.29
C ASN A 616 -39.85 -2.28 14.29
N LYS A 617 -38.97 -3.28 14.18
CA LYS A 617 -39.32 -4.70 14.20
C LYS A 617 -38.33 -5.49 15.05
N ASN A 618 -38.81 -6.53 15.73
CA ASN A 618 -37.96 -7.50 16.37
C ASN A 618 -37.36 -8.45 15.32
N LEU A 619 -36.09 -8.24 14.96
CA LEU A 619 -35.35 -9.06 14.00
C LEU A 619 -34.51 -10.16 14.66
N THR A 620 -34.58 -10.34 15.98
CA THR A 620 -33.81 -11.37 16.69
C THR A 620 -33.99 -12.77 16.08
N PRO A 621 -35.23 -13.24 15.78
CA PRO A 621 -35.41 -14.56 15.17
C PRO A 621 -34.76 -14.71 13.80
N PHE A 622 -34.68 -13.62 13.03
CA PHE A 622 -34.05 -13.60 11.72
C PHE A 622 -32.53 -13.78 11.84
N PHE A 623 -31.87 -12.97 12.66
CA PHE A 623 -30.41 -13.06 12.84
C PHE A 623 -30.00 -14.39 13.47
N GLN A 624 -30.76 -14.91 14.43
CA GLN A 624 -30.51 -16.24 15.01
C GLN A 624 -30.67 -17.37 13.99
N ALA A 625 -31.60 -17.26 13.04
CA ALA A 625 -31.75 -18.25 11.95
C ALA A 625 -30.52 -18.28 11.02
N TRP A 626 -29.86 -17.13 10.84
CA TRP A 626 -28.59 -17.01 10.13
C TRP A 626 -27.35 -17.39 10.96
N GLY A 627 -27.53 -17.82 12.22
CA GLY A 627 -26.44 -18.26 13.08
C GLY A 627 -25.69 -17.14 13.80
N TRP A 628 -26.24 -15.91 13.84
CA TRP A 628 -25.64 -14.80 14.56
C TRP A 628 -25.73 -15.01 16.08
N PRO A 629 -24.66 -14.74 16.85
CA PRO A 629 -24.62 -14.93 18.30
C PRO A 629 -25.28 -13.76 19.04
N ILE A 630 -26.60 -13.61 18.88
CA ILE A 630 -27.38 -12.56 19.55
C ILE A 630 -27.46 -12.84 21.05
N ASP A 631 -27.00 -11.89 21.86
CA ASP A 631 -27.00 -11.97 23.30
C ASP A 631 -28.42 -11.82 23.88
N GLU A 632 -28.64 -12.41 25.06
CA GLU A 632 -29.94 -12.47 25.72
C GLU A 632 -30.45 -11.06 26.10
N ASP A 633 -29.55 -10.16 26.51
CA ASP A 633 -29.90 -8.77 26.85
C ASP A 633 -30.37 -7.98 25.61
N VAL A 634 -29.75 -8.22 24.46
CA VAL A 634 -30.17 -7.65 23.18
C VAL A 634 -31.51 -8.25 22.74
N SER A 635 -31.66 -9.57 22.84
CA SER A 635 -32.93 -10.27 22.56
C SER A 635 -34.08 -9.70 23.41
N GLN A 636 -33.86 -9.56 24.71
CA GLN A 636 -34.83 -9.01 25.65
C GLN A 636 -35.16 -7.54 25.33
N ALA A 637 -34.16 -6.72 25.03
CA ALA A 637 -34.39 -5.33 24.64
C ALA A 637 -35.26 -5.21 23.37
N LEU A 638 -35.00 -6.07 22.37
CA LEU A 638 -35.74 -6.08 21.11
C LEU A 638 -37.11 -6.75 21.18
N SER A 639 -37.38 -7.54 22.23
CA SER A 639 -38.69 -8.18 22.44
C SER A 639 -39.85 -7.19 22.60
N THR A 640 -39.54 -5.94 22.93
CA THR A 640 -40.50 -4.84 23.03
C THR A 640 -41.00 -4.35 21.66
N LEU A 641 -40.30 -4.67 20.57
CA LEU A 641 -40.68 -4.31 19.21
C LEU A 641 -41.64 -5.35 18.63
N PRO A 642 -42.56 -4.95 17.71
CA PRO A 642 -43.45 -5.91 17.06
C PRO A 642 -42.68 -6.93 16.20
N PRO A 643 -43.16 -8.18 16.07
CA PRO A 643 -42.50 -9.20 15.27
C PRO A 643 -42.45 -8.83 13.78
N TRP A 644 -41.43 -9.33 13.08
CA TRP A 644 -41.39 -9.33 11.62
C TRP A 644 -42.09 -10.57 11.08
N GLU A 645 -43.36 -10.41 10.68
CA GLU A 645 -44.18 -11.54 10.26
C GLU A 645 -43.75 -12.11 8.90
N GLU A 646 -43.22 -11.24 8.05
CA GLU A 646 -42.73 -11.54 6.70
C GLU A 646 -41.29 -12.07 6.69
N ASN A 647 -40.74 -12.46 7.85
CA ASN A 647 -39.38 -12.99 7.97
C ASN A 647 -39.16 -14.15 6.97
N PRO A 648 -38.29 -13.97 5.96
CA PRO A 648 -38.10 -14.92 4.86
C PRO A 648 -37.41 -16.21 5.30
N MET A 649 -36.84 -16.25 6.52
CA MET A 649 -36.23 -17.45 7.07
C MET A 649 -37.26 -18.39 7.71
N LYS A 650 -38.49 -17.94 8.01
CA LYS A 650 -39.55 -18.78 8.63
C LYS A 650 -39.76 -20.14 7.93
N PRO A 651 -39.83 -20.22 6.58
CA PRO A 651 -40.00 -21.50 5.87
C PRO A 651 -38.82 -22.47 6.05
N PHE A 652 -37.64 -21.97 6.43
CA PHE A 652 -36.41 -22.76 6.47
C PHE A 652 -35.98 -23.17 7.89
N VAL A 653 -36.55 -22.59 8.95
CA VAL A 653 -36.17 -22.85 10.35
C VAL A 653 -36.37 -24.32 10.77
N GLY A 654 -37.19 -25.10 10.04
CA GLY A 654 -37.39 -26.54 10.24
C GLY A 654 -36.47 -27.47 9.43
N LEU A 655 -35.55 -26.94 8.61
CA LEU A 655 -34.61 -27.71 7.77
C LEU A 655 -33.23 -27.93 8.44
N LYS A 656 -33.12 -27.64 9.75
CA LYS A 656 -31.87 -27.75 10.52
C LYS A 656 -31.38 -29.18 10.71
#